data_AF-A0AB74VKX2-F1
#
_entry.id   AF-A0AB74VKX2-F1
#
_cell.length_a   1.000
_cell.length_b   1.000
_cell.length_c   1.000
_cell.angle_alpha   90.00
_cell.angle_beta   90.00
_cell.angle_gamma   90.00
#
_symmetry.space_group_name_H-M   'P 1'
#
loop_
_entity.id
_entity.type
_entity.pdbx_description
1 polymer ?
#
loop_
_entity_poly.entity_id
_entity_poly.type
_entity_poly.pdbx_seq_one_letter_code
_entity_poly.pdbx_strand_id
1 'polypeptide(L)'
;MRIVDLLHKQGINLNFNPNTKEQCINELVDLMDKTGNLNNKEEYKKAILAREELSTTGIGDGIAIPHGKTSAVKKASLAAAICKKGVDYDSLDGQPAHLFFMIAVPDNNDNLHLEVLARLSTILMDESFRTSLVNCSDKEEFLRLIDKKEMEKFPEEVKGEIEMNKSGYRVLAVTACPTGIAHTYMAAESLESKGKDMGVSIKVETNGSGGAKNVLTKEEIANAECIIIAADKNVEMARFDGKRVIKTKVADGIHKSTQLIEEAIRGNAPIYHHAGGADSSEDVSNESVGRQIYKHLMNGVSHMLPFVIGGGILIALAFLFDTFNPANPSGFGTGTPLAAVLKNIGGTAFGFMLPVLAGFIAMSIGDRPALSVGFVGGALASAGVTFASAFDPKVPAVSGGFLGALLAGFIAGYLVVGLKKLFAGLPNSLEGIKPVFLYPLLGTFLIGVIMLFINPIMGSINTGITGALNSMGGTSKILLGIVLGGMMSVDMGGPVNKAAYLFGTASLASGNFDIMAAVMAGGMVPPLAIAICTTVFRNKFTEKDRQAGLVNYIMGLSFISEGAIPFAAADPIRVLPSCIIGSAVAGALSMAFGCALRAPHGGIFVIAIVTNPLQYLGAIVIGAIVGAIILGIIKKPVQK
;
A
#
# COMPACT_ATOMS: atom_id res chain seq x y z
N MET A 1 10.27 8.20 21.04
CA MET A 1 11.45 8.09 21.93
C MET A 1 12.40 9.20 21.55
N ARG A 2 12.97 9.98 22.49
CA ARG A 2 13.83 11.13 22.16
C ARG A 2 15.33 10.82 22.32
N ILE A 3 16.19 11.35 21.45
CA ILE A 3 17.65 11.24 21.54
C ILE A 3 18.14 11.87 22.85
N VAL A 4 17.53 12.99 23.27
CA VAL A 4 17.84 13.63 24.55
C VAL A 4 17.54 12.71 25.74
N ASP A 5 16.53 11.84 25.66
CA ASP A 5 16.19 10.88 26.73
C ASP A 5 17.24 9.77 26.89
N LEU A 6 17.96 9.46 25.81
CA LEU A 6 19.01 8.44 25.79
C LEU A 6 20.38 8.99 26.19
N LEU A 7 20.54 10.32 26.25
CA LEU A 7 21.80 11.00 26.56
C LEU A 7 21.83 11.48 28.01
N HIS A 8 22.57 10.75 28.86
CA HIS A 8 22.86 11.21 30.22
C HIS A 8 24.09 12.12 30.25
N LYS A 9 24.10 13.14 31.11
CA LYS A 9 25.25 14.06 31.31
C LYS A 9 26.57 13.35 31.60
N GLN A 10 26.50 12.20 32.27
CA GLN A 10 27.64 11.36 32.61
C GLN A 10 28.24 10.67 31.37
N GLY A 11 27.42 10.45 30.33
CA GLY A 11 27.81 9.90 29.03
C GLY A 11 28.20 10.96 28.00
N ILE A 12 28.46 12.22 28.40
CA ILE A 12 28.86 13.31 27.49
C ILE A 12 30.29 13.76 27.81
N ASN A 13 31.17 13.84 26.81
CA ASN A 13 32.50 14.41 26.93
C ASN A 13 32.82 15.42 25.81
N LEU A 14 32.76 16.72 26.14
CA LEU A 14 32.98 17.80 25.17
C LEU A 14 34.46 18.11 24.89
N ASN A 15 35.39 17.53 25.67
CA ASN A 15 36.84 17.74 25.54
C ASN A 15 37.54 16.40 25.32
N PHE A 16 37.09 15.67 24.31
CA PHE A 16 37.56 14.33 23.98
C PHE A 16 38.82 14.39 23.11
N ASN A 17 39.88 13.65 23.47
CA ASN A 17 41.18 13.74 22.79
C ASN A 17 41.88 12.37 22.61
N PRO A 18 41.22 11.37 21.99
CA PRO A 18 41.90 10.11 21.66
C PRO A 18 42.88 10.34 20.49
N ASN A 19 43.98 9.57 20.45
CA ASN A 19 44.98 9.67 19.39
C ASN A 19 44.76 8.66 18.26
N THR A 20 44.02 7.58 18.52
CA THR A 20 43.75 6.51 17.56
C THR A 20 42.27 6.11 17.60
N LYS A 21 41.80 5.48 16.51
CA LYS A 21 40.46 4.89 16.44
C LYS A 21 40.17 3.90 17.57
N GLU A 22 41.14 3.03 17.89
CA GLU A 22 41.00 2.06 18.97
C GLU A 22 40.86 2.76 20.34
N GLN A 23 41.70 3.77 20.59
CA GLN A 23 41.61 4.58 21.80
C GLN A 23 40.25 5.30 21.88
N CYS A 24 39.76 5.83 20.75
CA CYS A 24 38.45 6.45 20.64
C CYS A 24 37.32 5.49 21.04
N ILE A 25 37.30 4.27 20.48
CA ILE A 25 36.29 3.25 20.82
C ILE A 25 36.36 2.89 22.31
N ASN A 26 37.56 2.67 22.85
CA ASN A 26 37.75 2.30 24.25
C ASN A 26 37.24 3.39 25.20
N GLU A 27 37.59 4.65 24.96
CA GLU A 27 37.14 5.74 25.83
C GLU A 27 35.64 6.03 25.67
N LEU A 28 35.05 5.81 24.48
CA LEU A 28 33.60 5.87 24.28
C LEU A 28 32.86 4.75 25.02
N VAL A 29 33.43 3.54 25.07
CA VAL A 29 32.89 2.43 25.89
C VAL A 29 32.96 2.78 27.37
N ASP A 30 34.06 3.37 27.84
CA ASP A 30 34.18 3.87 29.22
C ASP A 30 33.13 4.94 29.53
N LEU A 31 32.85 5.81 28.55
CA LEU A 31 31.85 6.86 28.67
C LEU A 31 30.43 6.28 28.71
N MET A 32 30.16 5.23 27.93
CA MET A 32 28.90 4.49 27.95
C MET A 32 28.71 3.76 29.30
N ASP A 33 29.76 3.14 29.83
CA ASP A 33 29.70 2.43 31.11
C ASP A 33 29.33 3.36 32.28
N LYS A 34 29.84 4.60 32.27
CA LYS A 34 29.49 5.65 33.24
C LYS A 34 28.01 6.03 33.27
N THR A 35 27.23 5.68 32.24
CA THR A 35 25.77 5.88 32.24
C THR A 35 25.03 4.90 33.16
N GLY A 36 25.67 3.79 33.57
CA GLY A 36 25.06 2.74 34.38
C GLY A 36 24.16 1.78 33.59
N ASN A 37 24.05 1.95 32.27
CA ASN A 37 23.14 1.20 31.41
C ASN A 37 23.72 -0.10 30.83
N LEU A 38 24.97 -0.45 31.16
CA LEU A 38 25.60 -1.73 30.80
C LEU A 38 25.50 -2.74 31.96
N ASN A 39 25.33 -4.03 31.65
CA ASN A 39 25.52 -5.12 32.63
C ASN A 39 26.91 -5.76 32.51
N ASN A 40 27.56 -5.67 31.34
CA ASN A 40 28.89 -6.22 31.09
C ASN A 40 29.66 -5.34 30.08
N LYS A 41 30.59 -4.52 30.58
CA LYS A 41 31.39 -3.61 29.77
C LYS A 41 32.26 -4.31 28.73
N GLU A 42 32.92 -5.41 29.10
CA GLU A 42 33.85 -6.12 28.21
C GLU A 42 33.13 -6.82 27.05
N GLU A 43 31.94 -7.35 27.32
CA GLU A 43 31.09 -7.95 26.28
C GLU A 43 30.51 -6.88 25.34
N TYR A 44 30.10 -5.73 25.88
CA TYR A 44 29.70 -4.58 25.05
C TYR A 44 30.84 -4.09 24.15
N LYS A 45 32.05 -3.96 24.69
CA LYS A 45 33.25 -3.61 23.91
C LYS A 45 33.49 -4.58 22.76
N LYS A 46 33.41 -5.89 23.02
CA LYS A 46 33.56 -6.92 21.97
C LYS A 46 32.51 -6.77 20.88
N ALA A 47 31.25 -6.49 21.23
CA ALA A 47 30.18 -6.30 20.27
C ALA A 47 30.41 -5.07 19.36
N ILE A 48 30.90 -3.96 19.93
CA ILE A 48 31.25 -2.77 19.14
C ILE A 48 32.40 -3.07 18.17
N LEU A 49 33.48 -3.71 18.64
CA LEU A 49 34.62 -4.05 17.79
C LEU A 49 34.23 -5.00 16.66
N ALA A 50 33.44 -6.04 16.97
CA ALA A 50 32.93 -6.96 15.97
C ALA A 50 32.06 -6.25 14.91
N ARG A 51 31.28 -5.24 15.31
CA ARG A 51 30.51 -4.43 14.35
C ARG A 51 31.41 -3.53 13.50
N GLU A 52 32.44 -2.94 14.08
CA GLU A 52 33.40 -2.08 13.39
C GLU A 52 34.21 -2.87 12.34
N GLU A 53 34.56 -4.12 12.62
CA GLU A 53 35.29 -5.01 11.70
C GLU A 53 34.51 -5.32 10.41
N LEU A 54 33.17 -5.31 10.45
CA LEU A 54 32.34 -5.53 9.25
C LEU A 54 32.44 -4.37 8.26
N SER A 55 32.45 -3.14 8.78
CA SER A 55 32.57 -1.90 8.03
C SER A 55 32.68 -0.74 9.02
N THR A 56 33.46 0.27 8.66
CA THR A 56 33.65 1.48 9.45
C THR A 56 32.33 2.09 9.92
N THR A 57 32.27 2.56 11.16
CA THR A 57 31.15 3.35 11.67
C THR A 57 31.37 4.86 11.58
N GLY A 58 32.47 5.28 10.95
CA GLY A 58 32.70 6.66 10.50
C GLY A 58 31.88 6.94 9.23
N ILE A 59 30.74 7.61 9.38
CA ILE A 59 29.77 7.79 8.29
C ILE A 59 30.11 8.95 7.34
N GLY A 60 31.08 9.80 7.71
CA GLY A 60 31.50 10.98 6.96
C GLY A 60 31.00 12.29 7.56
N ASP A 61 31.40 13.40 6.93
CA ASP A 61 31.17 14.78 7.38
C ASP A 61 31.61 15.04 8.84
N GLY A 62 32.68 14.39 9.26
CA GLY A 62 33.20 14.53 10.62
C GLY A 62 32.39 13.81 11.70
N ILE A 63 31.59 12.80 11.36
CA ILE A 63 30.78 12.02 12.31
C ILE A 63 31.18 10.55 12.34
N ALA A 64 31.25 9.99 13.56
CA ALA A 64 31.28 8.55 13.78
C ALA A 64 30.16 8.12 14.75
N ILE A 65 29.48 7.02 14.42
CA ILE A 65 28.37 6.47 15.22
C ILE A 65 28.65 5.00 15.57
N PRO A 66 29.57 4.71 16.49
CA PRO A 66 29.86 3.33 16.88
C PRO A 66 28.64 2.70 17.54
N HIS A 67 28.24 1.51 17.10
CA HIS A 67 27.02 0.89 17.61
C HIS A 67 27.15 -0.64 17.65
N GLY A 68 26.35 -1.28 18.50
CA GLY A 68 26.32 -2.73 18.63
C GLY A 68 25.06 -3.18 19.36
N LYS A 69 24.50 -4.29 18.91
CA LYS A 69 23.36 -4.96 19.55
C LYS A 69 23.91 -6.10 20.39
N THR A 70 23.61 -6.11 21.69
CA THR A 70 24.11 -7.14 22.60
C THR A 70 23.29 -7.23 23.88
N SER A 71 23.18 -8.44 24.42
CA SER A 71 22.64 -8.72 25.75
C SER A 71 23.42 -8.06 26.90
N ALA A 72 24.60 -7.50 26.60
CA ALA A 72 25.45 -6.74 27.50
C ALA A 72 24.89 -5.35 27.93
N VAL A 73 23.71 -4.98 27.41
CA VAL A 73 23.05 -3.69 27.64
C VAL A 73 21.76 -3.89 28.46
N LYS A 74 21.63 -3.18 29.58
CA LYS A 74 20.43 -3.20 30.45
C LYS A 74 19.30 -2.36 29.88
N LYS A 75 19.62 -1.16 29.41
CA LYS A 75 18.69 -0.16 28.88
C LYS A 75 19.33 0.55 27.69
N ALA A 76 18.53 0.88 26.68
CA ALA A 76 19.04 1.64 25.54
C ALA A 76 19.62 2.98 26.00
N SER A 77 20.79 3.34 25.48
CA SER A 77 21.55 4.51 25.94
C SER A 77 22.47 5.04 24.84
N LEU A 78 22.80 6.32 24.94
CA LEU A 78 23.77 7.00 24.08
C LEU A 78 24.92 7.57 24.91
N ALA A 79 26.12 7.54 24.34
CA ALA A 79 27.26 8.33 24.80
C ALA A 79 27.70 9.27 23.68
N ALA A 80 27.99 10.52 24.00
CA ALA A 80 28.38 11.54 23.03
C ALA A 80 29.74 12.16 23.37
N ALA A 81 30.59 12.37 22.38
CA ALA A 81 31.88 13.01 22.58
C ALA A 81 32.26 13.97 21.44
N ILE A 82 33.07 14.98 21.76
CA ILE A 82 33.56 15.98 20.79
C ILE A 82 35.08 16.02 20.83
N CYS A 83 35.71 15.73 19.69
CA CYS A 83 37.14 15.93 19.47
C CYS A 83 37.38 17.10 18.53
N LYS A 84 37.79 18.25 19.08
CA LYS A 84 38.03 19.47 18.28
C LYS A 84 39.16 19.30 17.26
N LYS A 85 40.16 18.47 17.56
CA LYS A 85 41.27 18.18 16.64
C LYS A 85 40.87 17.22 15.52
N GLY A 86 39.79 16.46 15.70
CA GLY A 86 39.42 15.34 14.83
C GLY A 86 40.24 14.09 15.15
N VAL A 87 39.66 12.93 14.86
CA VAL A 87 40.30 11.62 14.99
C VAL A 87 40.22 10.95 13.63
N ASP A 88 41.35 10.41 13.15
CA ASP A 88 41.29 9.50 12.01
C ASP A 88 40.56 8.22 12.43
N TYR A 89 39.34 8.06 11.90
CA TYR A 89 38.40 7.01 12.27
C TYR A 89 38.14 6.04 11.10
N ASP A 90 38.93 6.12 10.03
CA ASP A 90 38.65 5.46 8.76
C ASP A 90 37.25 5.81 8.23
N SER A 91 36.86 7.08 8.25
CA SER A 91 35.53 7.53 7.78
C SER A 91 35.35 7.22 6.29
N LEU A 92 34.11 6.96 5.86
CA LEU A 92 33.77 6.63 4.46
C LEU A 92 34.20 7.69 3.43
N ASP A 93 34.29 8.95 3.84
CA ASP A 93 34.73 10.10 3.03
C ASP A 93 36.22 10.44 3.19
N GLY A 94 36.95 9.67 4.01
CA GLY A 94 38.36 9.89 4.35
C GLY A 94 38.63 11.10 5.25
N GLN A 95 37.60 11.76 5.80
CA GLN A 95 37.78 12.91 6.69
C GLN A 95 37.86 12.51 8.18
N PRO A 96 38.61 13.26 9.02
CA PRO A 96 38.64 13.03 10.46
C PRO A 96 37.25 13.20 11.11
N ALA A 97 36.91 12.33 12.06
CA ALA A 97 35.68 12.45 12.84
C ALA A 97 35.87 13.41 14.03
N HIS A 98 34.93 14.33 14.21
CA HIS A 98 34.92 15.32 15.29
C HIS A 98 33.79 15.06 16.30
N LEU A 99 32.66 14.50 15.82
CA LEU A 99 31.48 14.18 16.63
C LEU A 99 31.31 12.67 16.72
N PHE A 100 31.15 12.18 17.95
CA PHE A 100 31.00 10.76 18.23
C PHE A 100 29.69 10.52 18.97
N PHE A 101 28.87 9.59 18.48
CA PHE A 101 27.66 9.12 19.16
C PHE A 101 27.66 7.60 19.25
N MET A 102 28.05 7.06 20.40
CA MET A 102 28.06 5.62 20.63
C MET A 102 26.68 5.14 21.09
N ILE A 103 26.16 4.08 20.44
CA ILE A 103 24.82 3.52 20.69
C ILE A 103 24.92 2.17 21.42
N ALA A 104 24.21 2.04 22.53
CA ALA A 104 24.01 0.79 23.26
C ALA A 104 22.54 0.37 23.20
N VAL A 105 22.24 -0.82 22.67
CA VAL A 105 20.86 -1.35 22.58
C VAL A 105 20.81 -2.83 23.02
N PRO A 106 19.82 -3.24 23.85
CA PRO A 106 19.64 -4.64 24.24
C PRO A 106 19.20 -5.55 23.08
N ASP A 107 19.46 -6.86 23.19
CA ASP A 107 19.18 -7.83 22.11
C ASP A 107 17.69 -8.10 21.82
N ASN A 108 16.79 -7.67 22.69
CA ASN A 108 15.36 -7.98 22.66
C ASN A 108 14.50 -7.02 21.80
N ASN A 109 15.12 -6.05 21.11
CA ASN A 109 14.39 -5.05 20.32
C ASN A 109 15.02 -4.91 18.92
N ASP A 110 14.43 -5.60 17.94
CA ASP A 110 15.02 -5.76 16.60
C ASP A 110 15.15 -4.46 15.80
N ASN A 111 14.37 -3.42 16.12
CA ASN A 111 14.32 -2.17 15.34
C ASN A 111 14.84 -0.93 16.07
N LEU A 112 15.03 -0.97 17.39
CA LEU A 112 15.36 0.23 18.17
C LEU A 112 16.70 0.86 17.79
N HIS A 113 17.72 0.04 17.51
CA HIS A 113 19.02 0.53 17.10
C HIS A 113 18.98 1.28 15.75
N LEU A 114 18.15 0.81 14.80
CA LEU A 114 17.96 1.46 13.50
C LEU A 114 17.18 2.77 13.63
N GLU A 115 16.19 2.81 14.52
CA GLU A 115 15.41 4.02 14.80
C GLU A 115 16.30 5.12 15.39
N VAL A 116 17.12 4.80 16.40
CA VAL A 116 18.06 5.75 17.01
C VAL A 116 19.09 6.24 15.98
N LEU A 117 19.63 5.33 15.16
CA LEU A 117 20.59 5.66 14.10
C LEU A 117 19.97 6.56 13.04
N ALA A 118 18.78 6.24 12.52
CA ALA A 118 18.09 7.05 11.51
C ALA A 118 17.82 8.47 12.02
N ARG A 119 17.43 8.58 13.29
CA ARG A 119 17.06 9.84 13.93
C ARG A 119 18.27 10.73 14.21
N LEU A 120 19.34 10.16 14.77
CA LEU A 120 20.64 10.84 14.92
C LEU A 120 21.18 11.31 13.57
N SER A 121 21.22 10.43 12.57
CA SER A 121 21.70 10.79 11.23
C SER A 121 20.87 11.93 10.63
N THR A 122 19.54 11.91 10.77
CA THR A 122 18.65 12.97 10.24
C THR A 122 18.93 14.35 10.85
N ILE A 123 19.14 14.44 12.17
CA ILE A 123 19.45 15.74 12.81
C ILE A 123 20.88 16.18 12.50
N LEU A 124 21.82 15.23 12.34
CA LEU A 124 23.24 15.49 12.08
C LEU A 124 23.54 15.81 10.60
N MET A 125 22.59 15.64 9.67
CA MET A 125 22.74 16.10 8.27
C MET A 125 22.80 17.63 8.15
N ASP A 126 22.34 18.37 9.16
CA ASP A 126 22.38 19.83 9.16
C ASP A 126 23.77 20.34 9.56
N GLU A 127 24.50 20.92 8.60
CA GLU A 127 25.85 21.44 8.82
C GLU A 127 25.92 22.49 9.92
N SER A 128 24.97 23.44 9.94
CA SER A 128 24.93 24.52 10.94
C SER A 128 24.75 23.98 12.36
N PHE A 129 23.97 22.89 12.49
CA PHE A 129 23.78 22.18 13.74
C PHE A 129 25.05 21.44 14.18
N ARG A 130 25.73 20.74 13.27
CA ARG A 130 27.02 20.09 13.57
C ARG A 130 28.05 21.08 14.08
N THR A 131 28.20 22.22 13.40
CA THR A 131 29.12 23.29 13.81
C THR A 131 28.76 23.83 15.20
N SER A 132 27.47 23.96 15.51
CA SER A 132 27.00 24.38 16.83
C SER A 132 27.36 23.37 17.92
N LEU A 133 27.20 22.07 17.64
CA LEU A 133 27.60 21.01 18.57
C LEU A 133 29.11 21.02 18.83
N VAL A 134 29.95 21.02 17.78
CA VAL A 134 31.42 20.98 17.91
C VAL A 134 31.99 22.14 18.74
N ASN A 135 31.36 23.32 18.67
CA ASN A 135 31.79 24.51 19.41
C ASN A 135 31.22 24.60 20.82
N CYS A 136 30.30 23.70 21.19
CA CYS A 136 29.69 23.70 22.50
C CYS A 136 30.72 23.39 23.59
N SER A 137 30.68 24.17 24.68
CA SER A 137 31.59 24.01 25.82
C SER A 137 30.86 23.67 27.12
N ASP A 138 29.54 23.57 27.07
CA ASP A 138 28.69 23.26 28.21
C ASP A 138 27.75 22.08 27.92
N LYS A 139 27.64 21.14 28.86
CA LYS A 139 26.86 19.91 28.65
C LYS A 139 25.35 20.18 28.61
N GLU A 140 24.86 21.19 29.32
CA GLU A 140 23.44 21.56 29.31
C GLU A 140 23.07 22.20 27.97
N GLU A 141 23.93 23.07 27.47
CA GLU A 141 23.79 23.66 26.14
C GLU A 141 23.82 22.58 25.06
N PHE A 142 24.73 21.60 25.14
CA PHE A 142 24.80 20.48 24.20
C PHE A 142 23.48 19.69 24.15
N LEU A 143 22.94 19.34 25.33
CA LEU A 143 21.64 18.66 25.43
C LEU A 143 20.49 19.52 24.89
N ARG A 144 20.48 20.82 25.20
CA ARG A 144 19.45 21.77 24.72
C ARG A 144 19.48 21.94 23.20
N LEU A 145 20.67 21.94 22.60
CA LEU A 145 20.82 22.02 21.14
C LEU A 145 20.22 20.78 20.48
N ILE A 146 20.51 19.58 20.99
CA ILE A 146 19.92 18.33 20.51
C ILE A 146 18.40 18.33 20.68
N ASP A 147 17.92 18.66 21.88
CA ASP A 147 16.49 18.76 22.22
C ASP A 147 15.76 19.68 21.25
N LYS A 148 16.25 20.92 21.07
CA LYS A 148 15.68 21.89 20.13
C LYS A 148 15.68 21.39 18.70
N LYS A 149 16.80 20.83 18.22
CA LYS A 149 16.92 20.38 16.82
C LYS A 149 15.99 19.21 16.53
N GLU A 150 15.86 18.32 17.50
CA GLU A 150 14.94 17.20 17.43
C GLU A 150 13.48 17.67 17.45
N MET A 151 13.12 18.66 18.28
CA MET A 151 11.79 19.27 18.26
C MET A 151 11.46 19.92 16.90
N GLU A 152 12.45 20.56 16.25
CA GLU A 152 12.30 21.16 14.92
C GLU A 152 12.09 20.11 13.82
N LYS A 153 12.80 18.96 13.90
CA LYS A 153 12.74 17.89 12.89
C LYS A 153 11.61 16.89 13.11
N PHE A 154 11.17 16.71 14.36
CA PHE A 154 10.12 15.77 14.76
C PHE A 154 9.01 16.45 15.60
N PRO A 155 8.35 17.50 15.08
CA PRO A 155 7.39 18.31 15.83
C PRO A 155 6.09 17.57 16.23
N GLU A 156 5.80 16.43 15.61
CA GLU A 156 4.61 15.61 15.93
C GLU A 156 4.78 14.81 17.23
N GLU A 157 6.01 14.43 17.59
CA GLU A 157 6.30 13.62 18.80
C GLU A 157 6.30 14.46 20.08
N VAL A 158 6.74 15.73 19.99
CA VAL A 158 6.72 16.69 21.12
C VAL A 158 5.29 17.04 21.52
N LYS A 159 4.38 17.10 20.53
CA LYS A 159 2.94 17.29 20.79
C LYS A 159 2.31 16.02 21.39
N GLY A 160 2.85 14.84 21.11
CA GLY A 160 2.46 13.58 21.75
C GLY A 160 2.93 13.46 23.21
N GLU A 161 4.10 14.00 23.57
CA GLU A 161 4.63 13.92 24.95
C GLU A 161 3.95 14.87 25.95
N ILE A 162 3.51 16.05 25.51
CA ILE A 162 2.71 16.95 26.36
C ILE A 162 1.33 16.33 26.64
N GLU A 163 0.82 15.48 25.74
CA GLU A 163 -0.41 14.70 25.92
C GLU A 163 -0.19 13.39 26.72
N MET A 164 1.03 12.81 26.72
CA MET A 164 1.38 11.57 27.45
C MET A 164 1.31 11.67 28.97
N ASN A 165 1.32 12.88 29.55
CA ASN A 165 1.14 13.05 31.00
C ASN A 165 -0.33 12.95 31.47
N LYS A 166 -1.26 12.54 30.61
CA LYS A 166 -2.57 12.01 31.01
C LYS A 166 -2.80 10.63 30.37
N SER A 167 -3.18 9.68 31.22
CA SER A 167 -3.39 8.26 30.91
C SER A 167 -4.27 7.99 29.68
N GLY A 168 -3.76 7.18 28.74
CA GLY A 168 -4.54 6.39 27.76
C GLY A 168 -5.19 7.14 26.59
N TYR A 169 -5.30 6.47 25.44
CA TYR A 169 -6.16 6.91 24.34
C TYR A 169 -7.61 6.65 24.70
N ARG A 170 -8.42 7.71 24.69
CA ARG A 170 -9.85 7.66 25.02
C ARG A 170 -10.65 6.94 23.94
N VAL A 171 -10.31 7.20 22.69
CA VAL A 171 -10.92 6.58 21.51
C VAL A 171 -9.85 5.86 20.71
N LEU A 172 -10.15 4.68 20.19
CA LEU A 172 -9.31 4.03 19.19
C LEU A 172 -10.04 4.01 17.86
N ALA A 173 -9.30 3.92 16.76
CA ALA A 173 -9.89 3.63 15.47
C ALA A 173 -9.07 2.66 14.65
N VAL A 174 -9.73 1.99 13.71
CA VAL A 174 -9.10 1.22 12.64
C VAL A 174 -9.62 1.72 11.31
N THR A 175 -8.70 2.13 10.44
CA THR A 175 -9.03 2.50 9.05
C THR A 175 -8.54 1.43 8.09
N ALA A 176 -9.38 1.03 7.15
CA ALA A 176 -9.03 -0.06 6.24
C ALA A 176 -9.79 0.04 4.91
N CYS A 177 -9.13 0.46 3.84
CA CYS A 177 -9.70 0.39 2.49
C CYS A 177 -9.08 -0.77 1.69
N PRO A 178 -9.80 -1.36 0.71
CA PRO A 178 -9.29 -2.49 -0.06
C PRO A 178 -7.95 -2.23 -0.77
N THR A 179 -7.69 -0.99 -1.22
CA THR A 179 -6.39 -0.60 -1.79
C THR A 179 -5.33 -0.36 -0.73
N GLY A 180 -5.71 0.10 0.47
CA GLY A 180 -4.78 0.44 1.54
C GLY A 180 -3.84 1.63 1.23
N ILE A 181 -4.13 2.42 0.20
CA ILE A 181 -3.34 3.60 -0.19
C ILE A 181 -4.06 4.85 0.38
N ALA A 182 -4.57 5.75 -0.45
CA ALA A 182 -5.02 7.07 -0.03
C ALA A 182 -6.12 7.05 1.03
N HIS A 183 -7.26 6.40 0.79
CA HIS A 183 -8.41 6.51 1.70
C HIS A 183 -8.15 5.94 3.11
N THR A 184 -7.25 4.97 3.26
CA THR A 184 -6.89 4.45 4.59
C THR A 184 -6.15 5.50 5.41
N TYR A 185 -5.14 6.14 4.81
CA TYR A 185 -4.35 7.17 5.48
C TYR A 185 -5.14 8.48 5.63
N MET A 186 -5.94 8.88 4.64
CA MET A 186 -6.80 10.07 4.74
C MET A 186 -7.86 9.94 5.83
N ALA A 187 -8.46 8.76 5.99
CA ALA A 187 -9.41 8.53 7.08
C ALA A 187 -8.71 8.59 8.44
N ALA A 188 -7.48 8.07 8.54
CA ALA A 188 -6.70 8.13 9.77
C ALA A 188 -6.31 9.57 10.10
N GLU A 189 -5.74 10.29 9.14
CA GLU A 189 -5.38 11.70 9.28
C GLU A 189 -6.59 12.57 9.65
N SER A 190 -7.75 12.34 9.03
CA SER A 190 -8.99 13.08 9.36
C SER A 190 -9.47 12.79 10.78
N LEU A 191 -9.47 11.52 11.21
CA LEU A 191 -9.84 11.12 12.57
C LEU A 191 -8.85 11.65 13.62
N GLU A 192 -7.54 11.57 13.37
CA GLU A 192 -6.50 12.09 14.26
C GLU A 192 -6.56 13.62 14.36
N SER A 193 -6.66 14.30 13.21
CA SER A 193 -6.78 15.76 13.17
C SER A 193 -8.05 16.25 13.87
N LYS A 194 -9.20 15.58 13.68
CA LYS A 194 -10.44 15.97 14.37
C LYS A 194 -10.48 15.58 15.83
N GLY A 195 -9.89 14.45 16.21
CA GLY A 195 -9.72 14.10 17.62
C GLY A 195 -8.93 15.19 18.34
N LYS A 196 -7.84 15.65 17.71
CA LYS A 196 -7.03 16.76 18.22
C LYS A 196 -7.78 18.08 18.31
N ASP A 197 -8.50 18.49 17.26
CA ASP A 197 -9.35 19.70 17.27
C ASP A 197 -10.37 19.68 18.42
N MET A 198 -10.84 18.48 18.80
CA MET A 198 -11.84 18.25 19.84
C MET A 198 -11.24 17.96 21.23
N GLY A 199 -9.92 17.90 21.38
CA GLY A 199 -9.25 17.56 22.63
C GLY A 199 -9.43 16.11 23.08
N VAL A 200 -9.57 15.19 22.13
CA VAL A 200 -9.86 13.77 22.34
C VAL A 200 -8.63 12.95 21.97
N SER A 201 -8.05 12.23 22.93
CA SER A 201 -6.93 11.34 22.65
C SER A 201 -7.40 10.17 21.80
N ILE A 202 -6.98 10.14 20.54
CA ILE A 202 -7.31 9.10 19.56
C ILE A 202 -6.05 8.48 19.00
N LYS A 203 -6.04 7.15 18.86
CA LYS A 203 -5.02 6.42 18.09
C LYS A 203 -5.70 5.67 16.96
N VAL A 204 -5.13 5.76 15.76
CA VAL A 204 -5.70 5.10 14.58
C VAL A 204 -4.73 4.06 14.02
N GLU A 205 -5.17 2.80 14.00
CA GLU A 205 -4.49 1.74 13.26
C GLU A 205 -4.84 1.84 11.78
N THR A 206 -3.82 1.88 10.93
CA THR A 206 -3.99 1.94 9.48
C THR A 206 -3.70 0.58 8.85
N ASN A 207 -4.72 -0.02 8.25
CA ASN A 207 -4.59 -1.29 7.52
C ASN A 207 -4.34 -1.04 6.03
N GLY A 208 -3.16 -0.47 5.74
CA GLY A 208 -2.73 -0.05 4.40
C GLY A 208 -2.21 -1.17 3.50
N SER A 209 -1.77 -0.82 2.28
CA SER A 209 -1.16 -1.73 1.31
C SER A 209 0.20 -2.24 1.76
N GLY A 210 0.91 -1.43 2.54
CA GLY A 210 2.16 -1.80 3.20
C GLY A 210 2.00 -2.59 4.51
N GLY A 211 0.79 -3.11 4.79
CA GLY A 211 0.47 -3.79 6.04
C GLY A 211 -0.13 -2.87 7.11
N ALA A 212 -0.46 -3.48 8.25
CA ALA A 212 -1.01 -2.76 9.41
C ALA A 212 0.08 -1.92 10.08
N LYS A 213 -0.16 -0.62 10.25
CA LYS A 213 0.70 0.29 11.01
C LYS A 213 -0.07 0.84 12.21
N ASN A 214 0.65 1.24 13.26
CA ASN A 214 0.08 1.70 14.52
C ASN A 214 -0.89 0.68 15.15
N VAL A 215 -0.55 -0.60 15.06
CA VAL A 215 -1.40 -1.71 15.53
C VAL A 215 -1.83 -1.47 16.98
N LEU A 216 -3.13 -1.58 17.22
CA LEU A 216 -3.71 -1.38 18.56
C LEU A 216 -3.25 -2.50 19.49
N THR A 217 -2.68 -2.14 20.64
CA THR A 217 -2.24 -3.11 21.64
C THR A 217 -3.41 -3.61 22.48
N LYS A 218 -3.27 -4.78 23.11
CA LYS A 218 -4.30 -5.31 24.02
C LYS A 218 -4.62 -4.35 25.17
N GLU A 219 -3.60 -3.65 25.67
CA GLU A 219 -3.72 -2.71 26.77
C GLU A 219 -4.44 -1.42 26.34
N GLU A 220 -4.17 -0.90 25.15
CA GLU A 220 -4.90 0.22 24.57
C GLU A 220 -6.37 -0.14 24.37
N ILE A 221 -6.66 -1.31 23.79
CA ILE A 221 -8.03 -1.79 23.59
C ILE A 221 -8.76 -1.94 24.93
N ALA A 222 -8.08 -2.47 25.95
CA ALA A 222 -8.63 -2.62 27.30
C ALA A 222 -8.99 -1.27 27.95
N ASN A 223 -8.24 -0.21 27.66
CA ASN A 223 -8.43 1.11 28.29
C ASN A 223 -9.30 2.08 27.46
N ALA A 224 -9.59 1.78 26.21
CA ALA A 224 -10.41 2.63 25.34
C ALA A 224 -11.89 2.66 25.75
N GLU A 225 -12.51 3.85 25.71
CA GLU A 225 -13.95 4.03 25.94
C GLU A 225 -14.78 3.54 24.74
N CYS A 226 -14.27 3.73 23.52
CA CYS A 226 -14.94 3.32 22.28
C CYS A 226 -13.92 3.11 21.14
N ILE A 227 -14.27 2.25 20.19
CA ILE A 227 -13.45 1.90 19.04
C ILE A 227 -14.21 2.19 17.74
N ILE A 228 -13.66 3.00 16.85
CA ILE A 228 -14.24 3.34 15.55
C ILE A 228 -13.61 2.45 14.47
N ILE A 229 -14.39 1.59 13.83
CA ILE A 229 -13.98 0.78 12.69
C ILE A 229 -14.49 1.45 11.41
N ALA A 230 -13.65 2.27 10.79
CA ALA A 230 -13.91 2.87 9.49
C ALA A 230 -13.27 1.99 8.41
N ALA A 231 -13.98 0.96 7.95
CA ALA A 231 -13.40 -0.10 7.12
C ALA A 231 -14.32 -0.54 5.97
N ASP A 232 -13.74 -0.68 4.77
CA ASP A 232 -14.36 -1.29 3.59
C ASP A 232 -13.70 -2.62 3.19
N LYS A 233 -12.79 -3.15 4.03
CA LYS A 233 -12.25 -4.51 3.95
C LYS A 233 -12.34 -5.20 5.33
N ASN A 234 -12.06 -6.50 5.39
CA ASN A 234 -12.06 -7.26 6.65
C ASN A 234 -10.95 -6.74 7.59
N VAL A 235 -11.32 -6.58 8.87
CA VAL A 235 -10.45 -6.19 9.98
C VAL A 235 -10.57 -7.28 11.04
N GLU A 236 -9.48 -7.56 11.77
CA GLU A 236 -9.50 -8.50 12.89
C GLU A 236 -10.39 -7.97 14.02
N MET A 237 -11.61 -8.49 14.12
CA MET A 237 -12.62 -8.01 15.06
C MET A 237 -12.60 -8.72 16.41
N ALA A 238 -12.07 -9.95 16.48
CA ALA A 238 -12.07 -10.77 17.68
C ALA A 238 -11.41 -10.08 18.89
N ARG A 239 -10.40 -9.25 18.63
CA ARG A 239 -9.70 -8.47 19.66
C ARG A 239 -10.54 -7.35 20.29
N PHE A 240 -11.71 -7.03 19.77
CA PHE A 240 -12.61 -5.98 20.27
C PHE A 240 -13.83 -6.52 21.02
N ASP A 241 -13.84 -7.81 21.38
CA ASP A 241 -14.90 -8.41 22.17
C ASP A 241 -15.12 -7.67 23.51
N GLY A 242 -16.38 -7.44 23.86
CA GLY A 242 -16.80 -6.71 25.05
C GLY A 242 -16.57 -5.19 25.01
N LYS A 243 -16.12 -4.63 23.88
CA LYS A 243 -15.88 -3.17 23.73
C LYS A 243 -17.01 -2.46 23.00
N ARG A 244 -17.16 -1.16 23.26
CA ARG A 244 -18.06 -0.31 22.47
C ARG A 244 -17.45 -0.07 21.10
N VAL A 245 -18.17 -0.39 20.04
CA VAL A 245 -17.64 -0.33 18.68
C VAL A 245 -18.61 0.39 17.74
N ILE A 246 -18.11 1.42 17.04
CA ILE A 246 -18.80 2.09 15.93
C ILE A 246 -18.26 1.51 14.64
N LYS A 247 -19.11 0.98 13.75
CA LYS A 247 -18.70 0.42 12.46
C LYS A 247 -19.22 1.28 11.32
N THR A 248 -18.34 1.70 10.41
CA THR A 248 -18.68 2.60 9.30
C THR A 248 -17.78 2.40 8.06
N LYS A 249 -18.07 3.12 6.97
CA LYS A 249 -17.24 3.14 5.75
C LYS A 249 -15.93 3.88 6.00
N VAL A 250 -14.87 3.54 5.27
CA VAL A 250 -13.64 4.37 5.28
C VAL A 250 -13.95 5.81 4.88
N ALA A 251 -14.82 6.02 3.88
CA ALA A 251 -15.21 7.34 3.42
C ALA A 251 -15.86 8.20 4.51
N ASP A 252 -16.61 7.59 5.43
CA ASP A 252 -17.20 8.30 6.58
C ASP A 252 -16.10 8.70 7.59
N GLY A 253 -15.03 7.93 7.72
CA GLY A 253 -13.83 8.34 8.46
C GLY A 253 -13.15 9.59 7.89
N ILE A 254 -13.33 9.87 6.60
CA ILE A 254 -12.81 11.10 5.95
C ILE A 254 -13.78 12.26 6.13
N HIS A 255 -15.06 12.06 5.80
CA HIS A 255 -16.05 13.13 5.66
C HIS A 255 -16.89 13.40 6.92
N LYS A 256 -16.95 12.44 7.86
CA LYS A 256 -17.78 12.50 9.07
C LYS A 256 -16.96 12.24 10.34
N SER A 257 -15.65 12.45 10.30
CA SER A 257 -14.74 12.22 11.43
C SER A 257 -15.20 12.90 12.73
N THR A 258 -15.64 14.15 12.67
CA THR A 258 -16.21 14.87 13.82
C THR A 258 -17.42 14.14 14.43
N GLN A 259 -18.38 13.71 13.59
CA GLN A 259 -19.59 13.01 14.07
C GLN A 259 -19.25 11.67 14.72
N LEU A 260 -18.31 10.92 14.13
CA LEU A 260 -17.87 9.62 14.64
C LEU A 260 -17.17 9.76 16.00
N ILE A 261 -16.35 10.80 16.17
CA ILE A 261 -15.68 11.09 17.44
C ILE A 261 -16.69 11.54 18.49
N GLU A 262 -17.65 12.40 18.15
CA GLU A 262 -18.74 12.77 19.07
C GLU A 262 -19.55 11.56 19.53
N GLU A 263 -19.90 10.67 18.60
CA GLU A 263 -20.64 9.44 18.89
C GLU A 263 -19.82 8.52 19.82
N ALA A 264 -18.52 8.38 19.57
CA ALA A 264 -17.61 7.59 20.40
C ALA A 264 -17.56 8.10 21.85
N ILE A 265 -17.54 9.42 22.04
CA ILE A 265 -17.43 10.08 23.35
C ILE A 265 -18.74 10.09 24.13
N ARG A 266 -19.89 10.13 23.43
CA ARG A 266 -21.21 10.08 24.07
C ARG A 266 -21.49 8.74 24.74
N GLY A 267 -20.74 7.69 24.41
CA GLY A 267 -20.89 6.36 25.01
C GLY A 267 -22.14 5.59 24.54
N ASN A 268 -22.78 6.03 23.45
CA ASN A 268 -24.00 5.40 22.92
C ASN A 268 -23.72 4.26 21.93
N ALA A 269 -22.45 3.98 21.63
CA ALA A 269 -22.07 2.91 20.73
C ALA A 269 -22.40 1.52 21.32
N PRO A 270 -22.87 0.57 20.48
CA PRO A 270 -23.21 -0.78 20.93
C PRO A 270 -21.97 -1.54 21.41
N ILE A 271 -22.15 -2.40 22.42
CA ILE A 271 -21.11 -3.33 22.86
C ILE A 271 -21.03 -4.46 21.85
N TYR A 272 -19.84 -4.67 21.29
CA TYR A 272 -19.58 -5.76 20.38
C TYR A 272 -19.27 -7.03 21.16
N HIS A 273 -19.92 -8.14 20.81
CA HIS A 273 -19.62 -9.46 21.34
C HIS A 273 -19.21 -10.42 20.23
N HIS A 274 -18.13 -11.16 20.46
CA HIS A 274 -17.59 -12.16 19.56
C HIS A 274 -18.09 -13.54 19.97
N ALA A 275 -18.94 -14.16 19.14
CA ALA A 275 -19.50 -15.48 19.39
C ALA A 275 -18.49 -16.60 19.08
N GLY A 276 -17.54 -16.83 20.00
CA GLY A 276 -16.72 -18.04 20.16
C GLY A 276 -16.63 -19.02 18.98
N GLY A 277 -15.99 -18.59 17.90
CA GLY A 277 -15.46 -19.44 16.83
C GLY A 277 -14.29 -18.68 16.18
N ALA A 278 -13.21 -19.36 15.81
CA ALA A 278 -12.14 -18.69 15.07
C ALA A 278 -12.74 -18.03 13.81
N ASP A 279 -12.67 -16.68 13.76
CA ASP A 279 -13.27 -15.81 12.75
C ASP A 279 -14.81 -15.90 12.59
N SER A 280 -15.57 -15.96 13.69
CA SER A 280 -17.02 -15.73 13.63
C SER A 280 -17.32 -14.24 13.40
N SER A 281 -17.39 -13.86 12.12
CA SER A 281 -18.07 -12.64 11.68
C SER A 281 -19.57 -12.87 11.71
N GLU A 282 -20.25 -12.38 12.76
CA GLU A 282 -21.71 -12.22 12.73
C GLU A 282 -22.13 -10.74 12.81
N ASP A 283 -22.88 -10.38 11.76
CA ASP A 283 -23.85 -9.32 11.52
C ASP A 283 -23.57 -7.90 12.02
N VAL A 284 -23.06 -7.09 11.08
CA VAL A 284 -23.58 -5.73 10.90
C VAL A 284 -25.03 -5.88 10.41
N SER A 285 -25.98 -5.85 11.34
CA SER A 285 -27.41 -6.08 11.12
C SER A 285 -28.12 -4.96 10.33
N ASN A 286 -27.47 -4.40 9.30
CA ASN A 286 -28.10 -3.57 8.27
C ASN A 286 -27.20 -3.31 7.03
N GLU A 287 -26.22 -4.17 6.73
CA GLU A 287 -25.53 -4.07 5.44
C GLU A 287 -26.36 -4.71 4.33
N SER A 288 -26.60 -3.96 3.25
CA SER A 288 -27.30 -4.50 2.08
C SER A 288 -26.52 -5.66 1.47
N VAL A 289 -27.24 -6.69 1.00
CA VAL A 289 -26.67 -7.85 0.29
C VAL A 289 -25.72 -7.41 -0.83
N GLY A 290 -26.07 -6.34 -1.55
CA GLY A 290 -25.21 -5.77 -2.60
C GLY A 290 -23.87 -5.27 -2.08
N ARG A 291 -23.84 -4.65 -0.88
CA ARG A 291 -22.59 -4.19 -0.26
C ARG A 291 -21.70 -5.34 0.20
N GLN A 292 -22.29 -6.43 0.70
CA GLN A 292 -21.55 -7.64 1.06
C GLN A 292 -20.89 -8.28 -0.17
N ILE A 293 -21.67 -8.48 -1.25
CA ILE A 293 -21.14 -9.00 -2.54
C ILE A 293 -19.99 -8.12 -3.03
N TYR A 294 -20.17 -6.79 -2.98
CA TYR A 294 -19.13 -5.84 -3.36
C TYR A 294 -17.84 -5.99 -2.53
N LYS A 295 -17.94 -6.12 -1.21
CA LYS A 295 -16.77 -6.32 -0.34
C LYS A 295 -15.99 -7.58 -0.72
N HIS A 296 -16.69 -8.70 -0.92
CA HIS A 296 -16.06 -9.96 -1.29
C HIS A 296 -15.35 -9.84 -2.65
N LEU A 297 -16.05 -9.28 -3.64
CA LEU A 297 -15.50 -9.00 -4.97
C LEU A 297 -14.23 -8.14 -4.88
N MET A 298 -14.29 -7.01 -4.15
CA MET A 298 -13.16 -6.10 -4.02
C MET A 298 -11.99 -6.70 -3.26
N ASN A 299 -12.23 -7.63 -2.34
CA ASN A 299 -11.15 -8.37 -1.70
C ASN A 299 -10.38 -9.20 -2.72
N GLY A 300 -11.08 -9.93 -3.59
CA GLY A 300 -10.46 -10.65 -4.71
C GLY A 300 -9.68 -9.74 -5.66
N VAL A 301 -10.34 -8.69 -6.15
CA VAL A 301 -9.73 -7.76 -7.11
C VAL A 301 -8.47 -7.13 -6.54
N SER A 302 -8.50 -6.66 -5.29
CA SER A 302 -7.36 -5.94 -4.70
C SER A 302 -6.13 -6.83 -4.51
N HIS A 303 -6.31 -8.11 -4.20
CA HIS A 303 -5.20 -9.07 -4.08
C HIS A 303 -4.69 -9.57 -5.44
N MET A 304 -5.55 -9.57 -6.47
CA MET A 304 -5.19 -9.91 -7.85
C MET A 304 -4.32 -8.83 -8.52
N LEU A 305 -4.56 -7.54 -8.23
CA LEU A 305 -3.92 -6.42 -8.92
C LEU A 305 -2.38 -6.48 -8.95
N PRO A 306 -1.66 -6.76 -7.84
CA PRO A 306 -0.19 -6.84 -7.87
C PRO A 306 0.36 -7.86 -8.88
N PHE A 307 -0.31 -9.00 -9.05
CA PHE A 307 0.09 -10.04 -10.00
C PHE A 307 -0.12 -9.58 -11.45
N VAL A 308 -1.23 -8.89 -11.70
CA VAL A 308 -1.58 -8.34 -13.01
C VAL A 308 -0.60 -7.23 -13.41
N ILE A 309 -0.32 -6.31 -12.49
CA ILE A 309 0.59 -5.18 -12.75
C ILE A 309 2.01 -5.68 -12.97
N GLY A 310 2.55 -6.47 -12.04
CA GLY A 310 3.90 -7.02 -12.16
C GLY A 310 4.07 -7.90 -13.40
N GLY A 311 3.12 -8.82 -13.63
CA GLY A 311 3.14 -9.70 -14.80
C GLY A 311 2.99 -8.94 -16.12
N GLY A 312 2.09 -7.97 -16.14
CA GLY A 312 1.80 -7.12 -17.29
C GLY A 312 2.97 -6.25 -17.74
N ILE A 313 3.68 -5.62 -16.79
CA ILE A 313 4.86 -4.81 -17.08
C ILE A 313 5.99 -5.68 -17.63
N LEU A 314 6.24 -6.86 -17.06
CA LEU A 314 7.26 -7.78 -17.57
C LEU A 314 6.91 -8.29 -18.98
N ILE A 315 5.64 -8.60 -19.25
CA ILE A 315 5.17 -8.92 -20.60
C ILE A 315 5.39 -7.74 -21.56
N ALA A 316 5.16 -6.50 -21.10
CA ALA A 316 5.40 -5.32 -21.91
C ALA A 316 6.89 -5.13 -22.25
N LEU A 317 7.76 -5.27 -21.26
CA LEU A 317 9.21 -5.23 -21.46
C LEU A 317 9.70 -6.34 -22.39
N ALA A 318 9.07 -7.53 -22.32
CA ALA A 318 9.38 -8.61 -23.25
C ALA A 318 9.14 -8.21 -24.71
N PHE A 319 8.04 -7.52 -25.00
CA PHE A 319 7.79 -6.99 -26.35
C PHE A 319 8.75 -5.85 -26.72
N LEU A 320 9.16 -5.02 -25.76
CA LEU A 320 10.08 -3.91 -25.99
C LEU A 320 11.51 -4.37 -26.31
N PHE A 321 11.98 -5.42 -25.65
CA PHE A 321 13.31 -6.01 -25.85
C PHE A 321 13.34 -7.12 -26.90
N ASP A 322 12.24 -7.30 -27.66
CA ASP A 322 12.18 -8.25 -28.76
C ASP A 322 12.21 -7.55 -30.11
N THR A 323 12.66 -8.29 -31.13
CA THR A 323 12.66 -7.82 -32.52
C THR A 323 11.48 -8.46 -33.24
N PHE A 324 10.56 -7.65 -33.74
CA PHE A 324 9.42 -8.17 -34.50
C PHE A 324 9.92 -8.92 -35.75
N ASN A 325 9.62 -10.21 -35.82
CA ASN A 325 9.92 -11.04 -36.98
C ASN A 325 8.62 -11.24 -37.80
N PRO A 326 8.51 -10.63 -38.99
CA PRO A 326 7.32 -10.79 -39.84
C PRO A 326 7.06 -12.24 -40.27
N ALA A 327 8.09 -13.10 -40.28
CA ALA A 327 7.96 -14.53 -40.59
C ALA A 327 7.45 -15.36 -39.40
N ASN A 328 7.50 -14.84 -38.17
CA ASN A 328 6.89 -15.45 -37.00
C ASN A 328 6.21 -14.40 -36.10
N PRO A 329 5.08 -13.79 -36.56
CA PRO A 329 4.40 -12.74 -35.81
C PRO A 329 3.88 -13.21 -34.44
N SER A 330 3.58 -14.49 -34.28
CA SER A 330 3.12 -15.09 -33.02
C SER A 330 4.24 -15.29 -32.00
N GLY A 331 5.50 -15.34 -32.45
CA GLY A 331 6.68 -15.41 -31.58
C GLY A 331 7.12 -14.08 -30.99
N PHE A 332 6.46 -12.98 -31.33
CA PHE A 332 6.83 -11.67 -30.80
C PHE A 332 6.65 -11.60 -29.27
N GLY A 333 7.65 -11.02 -28.59
CA GLY A 333 7.86 -11.08 -27.15
C GLY A 333 8.68 -12.28 -26.68
N THR A 334 9.18 -13.14 -27.58
CA THR A 334 9.99 -14.32 -27.22
C THR A 334 11.19 -14.56 -28.16
N GLY A 335 11.44 -13.66 -29.13
CA GLY A 335 12.49 -13.82 -30.13
C GLY A 335 13.92 -13.67 -29.59
N THR A 336 14.13 -12.91 -28.51
CA THR A 336 15.42 -12.83 -27.80
C THR A 336 15.39 -13.59 -26.46
N PRO A 337 16.54 -14.07 -25.95
CA PRO A 337 16.59 -14.74 -24.63
C PRO A 337 16.07 -13.86 -23.49
N LEU A 338 16.39 -12.56 -23.51
CA LEU A 338 15.90 -11.60 -22.52
C LEU A 338 14.37 -11.45 -22.62
N ALA A 339 13.84 -11.27 -23.83
CA ALA A 339 12.39 -11.19 -24.05
C ALA A 339 11.69 -12.48 -23.58
N ALA A 340 12.23 -13.65 -23.90
CA ALA A 340 11.68 -14.93 -23.48
C ALA A 340 11.64 -15.08 -21.94
N VAL A 341 12.71 -14.70 -21.24
CA VAL A 341 12.74 -14.71 -19.76
C VAL A 341 11.66 -13.78 -19.19
N LEU A 342 11.62 -12.54 -19.67
CA LEU A 342 10.63 -11.54 -19.23
C LEU A 342 9.19 -12.01 -19.51
N LYS A 343 8.94 -12.61 -20.68
CA LYS A 343 7.63 -13.12 -21.09
C LYS A 343 7.19 -14.29 -20.23
N ASN A 344 8.09 -15.20 -19.90
CA ASN A 344 7.78 -16.37 -19.08
C ASN A 344 7.48 -15.99 -17.63
N ILE A 345 8.32 -15.15 -17.02
CA ILE A 345 8.09 -14.65 -15.65
C ILE A 345 6.79 -13.83 -15.62
N GLY A 346 6.64 -12.90 -16.56
CA GLY A 346 5.46 -12.05 -16.65
C GLY A 346 4.17 -12.83 -16.90
N GLY A 347 4.21 -13.80 -17.82
CA GLY A 347 3.10 -14.69 -18.14
C GLY A 347 2.69 -15.57 -16.96
N THR A 348 3.67 -16.09 -16.20
CA THR A 348 3.41 -16.87 -14.99
C THR A 348 2.71 -16.02 -13.92
N ALA A 349 3.24 -14.83 -13.62
CA ALA A 349 2.63 -13.90 -12.68
C ALA A 349 1.21 -13.50 -13.11
N PHE A 350 1.02 -13.18 -14.40
CA PHE A 350 -0.30 -12.85 -14.95
C PHE A 350 -1.27 -14.05 -14.89
N GLY A 351 -0.78 -15.29 -15.05
CA GLY A 351 -1.58 -16.51 -14.92
C GLY A 351 -2.18 -16.73 -13.53
N PHE A 352 -1.57 -16.18 -12.47
CA PHE A 352 -2.12 -16.20 -11.11
C PHE A 352 -3.30 -15.23 -10.90
N MET A 353 -3.60 -14.37 -11.86
CA MET A 353 -4.69 -13.40 -11.77
C MET A 353 -6.03 -14.06 -11.37
N LEU A 354 -6.46 -15.09 -12.10
CA LEU A 354 -7.76 -15.75 -11.86
C LEU A 354 -7.78 -16.61 -10.59
N PRO A 355 -6.75 -17.44 -10.29
CA PRO A 355 -6.64 -18.09 -9.00
C PRO A 355 -6.72 -17.11 -7.83
N VAL A 356 -5.94 -16.02 -7.86
CA VAL A 356 -5.88 -15.05 -6.76
C VAL A 356 -7.19 -14.31 -6.58
N LEU A 357 -7.84 -13.90 -7.67
CA LEU A 357 -9.18 -13.32 -7.62
C LEU A 357 -10.17 -14.24 -6.88
N ALA A 358 -10.27 -15.50 -7.32
CA ALA A 358 -11.21 -16.48 -6.76
C ALA A 358 -10.87 -16.86 -5.33
N GLY A 359 -9.59 -17.09 -5.02
CA GLY A 359 -9.09 -17.44 -3.70
C GLY A 359 -9.42 -16.39 -2.65
N PHE A 360 -9.18 -15.11 -2.94
CA PHE A 360 -9.45 -14.04 -1.98
C PHE A 360 -10.93 -13.63 -1.89
N ILE A 361 -11.74 -13.87 -2.93
CA ILE A 361 -13.22 -13.84 -2.79
C ILE A 361 -13.65 -14.95 -1.83
N ALA A 362 -13.22 -16.19 -2.07
CA ALA A 362 -13.60 -17.34 -1.25
C ALA A 362 -13.17 -17.15 0.21
N MET A 363 -11.93 -16.70 0.43
CA MET A 363 -11.40 -16.41 1.76
C MET A 363 -12.20 -15.33 2.49
N SER A 364 -12.69 -14.32 1.78
CA SER A 364 -13.50 -13.26 2.42
C SER A 364 -14.89 -13.74 2.88
N ILE A 365 -15.34 -14.90 2.40
CA ILE A 365 -16.65 -15.51 2.72
C ILE A 365 -16.48 -16.67 3.73
N GLY A 366 -15.50 -17.54 3.50
CA GLY A 366 -15.30 -18.79 4.25
C GLY A 366 -13.99 -18.84 5.06
N ASP A 367 -13.33 -17.70 5.26
CA ASP A 367 -12.04 -17.52 5.94
C ASP A 367 -10.88 -18.28 5.30
N ARG A 368 -9.74 -18.37 6.02
CA ARG A 368 -8.51 -19.04 5.54
C ARG A 368 -8.73 -20.43 4.91
N PRO A 369 -9.60 -21.32 5.44
CA PRO A 369 -9.81 -22.64 4.82
C PRO A 369 -10.42 -22.58 3.41
N ALA A 370 -11.14 -21.51 3.07
CA ALA A 370 -11.73 -21.35 1.74
C ALA A 370 -10.73 -20.87 0.69
N LEU A 371 -9.56 -20.39 1.11
CA LEU A 371 -8.54 -19.83 0.22
C LEU A 371 -8.04 -20.86 -0.82
N SER A 372 -7.70 -22.07 -0.38
CA SER A 372 -7.24 -23.15 -1.28
C SER A 372 -8.31 -23.59 -2.27
N VAL A 373 -9.55 -23.70 -1.79
CA VAL A 373 -10.72 -24.07 -2.61
C VAL A 373 -10.96 -23.02 -3.69
N GLY A 374 -10.91 -21.74 -3.33
CA GLY A 374 -11.04 -20.64 -4.29
C GLY A 374 -9.89 -20.59 -5.29
N PHE A 375 -8.63 -20.77 -4.85
CA PHE A 375 -7.48 -20.83 -5.76
C PHE A 375 -7.64 -21.92 -6.82
N VAL A 376 -8.03 -23.14 -6.40
CA VAL A 376 -8.25 -24.25 -7.32
C VAL A 376 -9.42 -23.96 -8.25
N GLY A 377 -10.53 -23.43 -7.74
CA GLY A 377 -11.66 -23.01 -8.57
C GLY A 377 -11.28 -22.00 -9.66
N GLY A 378 -10.50 -20.97 -9.30
CA GLY A 378 -9.99 -19.98 -10.26
C GLY A 378 -8.98 -20.56 -11.26
N ALA A 379 -8.12 -21.48 -10.82
CA ALA A 379 -7.19 -22.19 -11.70
C ALA A 379 -7.93 -23.07 -12.73
N LEU A 380 -8.98 -23.78 -12.28
CA LEU A 380 -9.82 -24.61 -13.16
C LEU A 380 -10.65 -23.75 -14.12
N ALA A 381 -11.10 -22.56 -13.70
CA ALA A 381 -11.75 -21.60 -14.59
C ALA A 381 -10.82 -21.18 -15.73
N SER A 382 -9.55 -20.92 -15.42
CA SER A 382 -8.51 -20.58 -16.40
C SER A 382 -8.22 -21.77 -17.34
N ALA A 383 -7.92 -22.93 -16.76
CA ALA A 383 -7.56 -24.15 -17.49
C ALA A 383 -8.69 -24.69 -18.36
N GLY A 384 -9.95 -24.43 -18.00
CA GLY A 384 -11.11 -24.79 -18.83
C GLY A 384 -11.43 -26.27 -18.86
N VAL A 385 -10.98 -27.04 -17.86
CA VAL A 385 -11.27 -28.47 -17.78
C VAL A 385 -12.78 -28.66 -17.65
N THR A 386 -13.34 -29.57 -18.46
CA THR A 386 -14.74 -29.97 -18.48
C THR A 386 -14.84 -31.49 -18.26
N PHE A 387 -16.02 -32.04 -18.01
CA PHE A 387 -16.17 -33.50 -17.95
C PHE A 387 -15.72 -34.18 -19.24
N ALA A 388 -16.09 -33.63 -20.40
CA ALA A 388 -15.72 -34.19 -21.69
C ALA A 388 -14.19 -34.19 -21.89
N SER A 389 -13.53 -33.06 -21.60
CA SER A 389 -12.07 -32.95 -21.72
C SER A 389 -11.29 -33.69 -20.62
N ALA A 390 -11.92 -33.99 -19.48
CA ALA A 390 -11.30 -34.77 -18.41
C ALA A 390 -11.28 -36.28 -18.74
N PHE A 391 -12.26 -36.78 -19.50
CA PHE A 391 -12.34 -38.17 -19.91
C PHE A 391 -11.78 -38.46 -21.31
N ASP A 392 -11.69 -37.43 -22.17
CA ASP A 392 -11.06 -37.54 -23.48
C ASP A 392 -10.10 -36.35 -23.72
N PRO A 393 -8.77 -36.57 -23.71
CA PRO A 393 -7.77 -35.54 -23.99
C PRO A 393 -7.89 -34.89 -25.37
N LYS A 394 -8.64 -35.49 -26.30
CA LYS A 394 -8.88 -34.93 -27.64
C LYS A 394 -9.97 -33.87 -27.65
N VAL A 395 -10.81 -33.81 -26.62
CA VAL A 395 -11.83 -32.76 -26.48
C VAL A 395 -11.16 -31.50 -25.94
N PRO A 396 -11.23 -30.36 -26.67
CA PRO A 396 -10.58 -29.14 -26.24
C PRO A 396 -11.19 -28.62 -24.93
N ALA A 397 -10.32 -28.12 -24.05
CA ALA A 397 -10.74 -27.42 -22.84
C ALA A 397 -11.50 -26.14 -23.21
N VAL A 398 -12.53 -25.82 -22.42
CA VAL A 398 -13.36 -24.62 -22.58
C VAL A 398 -13.15 -23.75 -21.36
N SER A 399 -12.34 -22.70 -21.49
CA SER A 399 -12.04 -21.80 -20.39
C SER A 399 -13.28 -21.04 -19.94
N GLY A 400 -13.62 -21.18 -18.65
CA GLY A 400 -14.59 -20.30 -18.00
C GLY A 400 -14.07 -18.86 -17.86
N GLY A 401 -12.75 -18.66 -18.03
CA GLY A 401 -12.11 -17.36 -18.08
C GLY A 401 -12.39 -16.52 -16.84
N PHE A 402 -12.41 -15.20 -17.02
CA PHE A 402 -12.61 -14.25 -15.93
C PHE A 402 -13.95 -14.45 -15.20
N LEU A 403 -15.05 -14.61 -15.94
CA LEU A 403 -16.40 -14.80 -15.35
C LEU A 403 -16.51 -16.12 -14.58
N GLY A 404 -15.91 -17.20 -15.10
CA GLY A 404 -15.83 -18.48 -14.41
C GLY A 404 -15.06 -18.38 -13.10
N ALA A 405 -13.93 -17.67 -13.09
CA ALA A 405 -13.14 -17.49 -11.87
C ALA A 405 -13.85 -16.62 -10.83
N LEU A 406 -14.53 -15.57 -11.27
CA LEU A 406 -15.37 -14.74 -10.42
C LEU A 406 -16.46 -15.57 -9.72
N LEU A 407 -17.21 -16.36 -10.49
CA LEU A 407 -18.24 -17.24 -9.97
C LEU A 407 -17.65 -18.32 -9.04
N ALA A 408 -16.51 -18.92 -9.42
CA ALA A 408 -15.81 -19.92 -8.63
C ALA A 408 -15.44 -19.41 -7.24
N GLY A 409 -14.99 -18.15 -7.11
CA GLY A 409 -14.67 -17.55 -5.82
C GLY A 409 -15.85 -17.51 -4.86
N PHE A 410 -17.02 -17.07 -5.35
CA PHE A 410 -18.24 -17.04 -4.53
C PHE A 410 -18.72 -18.44 -4.17
N ILE A 411 -18.76 -19.36 -5.14
CA ILE A 411 -19.17 -20.74 -4.90
C ILE A 411 -18.24 -21.40 -3.87
N ALA A 412 -16.92 -21.27 -4.03
CA ALA A 412 -15.93 -21.84 -3.13
C ALA A 412 -16.08 -21.32 -1.69
N GLY A 413 -16.31 -20.01 -1.53
CA GLY A 413 -16.56 -19.40 -0.23
C GLY A 413 -17.77 -20.00 0.48
N TYR A 414 -18.93 -19.99 -0.18
CA TYR A 414 -20.16 -20.53 0.39
C TYR A 414 -20.15 -22.06 0.55
N LEU A 415 -19.45 -22.77 -0.33
CA LEU A 415 -19.21 -24.21 -0.22
C LEU A 415 -18.50 -24.53 1.09
N VAL A 416 -17.43 -23.79 1.41
CA VAL A 416 -16.68 -23.99 2.65
C VAL A 416 -17.51 -23.60 3.88
N VAL A 417 -18.33 -22.55 3.80
CA VAL A 417 -19.32 -22.24 4.85
C VAL A 417 -20.30 -23.40 5.05
N GLY A 418 -20.76 -24.01 3.97
CA GLY A 418 -21.60 -25.23 4.02
C GLY A 418 -20.89 -26.41 4.69
N LEU A 419 -19.62 -26.64 4.37
CA LEU A 419 -18.79 -27.68 5.00
C LEU A 419 -18.59 -27.41 6.50
N LYS A 420 -18.33 -26.16 6.90
CA LYS A 420 -18.24 -25.76 8.31
C LYS A 420 -19.53 -26.11 9.07
N LYS A 421 -20.70 -25.82 8.49
CA LYS A 421 -22.01 -26.17 9.06
C LYS A 421 -22.21 -27.68 9.14
N LEU A 422 -21.86 -28.42 8.08
CA LEU A 422 -22.00 -29.88 8.03
C LEU A 422 -21.18 -30.59 9.11
N PHE A 423 -19.98 -30.09 9.41
CA PHE A 423 -19.05 -30.67 10.38
C PHE A 423 -19.11 -30.03 11.77
N ALA A 424 -20.10 -29.17 12.05
CA ALA A 424 -20.26 -28.51 13.35
C ALA A 424 -20.49 -29.51 14.50
N GLY A 425 -21.16 -30.64 14.24
CA GLY A 425 -21.47 -31.66 15.26
C GLY A 425 -20.35 -32.67 15.57
N LEU A 426 -19.16 -32.54 14.97
CA LEU A 426 -18.05 -33.46 15.24
C LEU A 426 -17.39 -33.20 16.61
N PRO A 427 -16.88 -34.24 17.30
CA PRO A 427 -16.23 -34.10 18.61
C PRO A 427 -15.06 -33.11 18.64
N ASN A 428 -14.84 -32.47 19.79
CA ASN A 428 -13.78 -31.47 20.00
C ASN A 428 -12.37 -31.97 19.67
N SER A 429 -12.10 -33.27 19.78
CA SER A 429 -10.82 -33.87 19.40
C SER A 429 -10.50 -33.75 17.90
N LEU A 430 -11.50 -33.43 17.06
CA LEU A 430 -11.38 -33.26 15.61
C LEU A 430 -11.39 -31.79 15.17
N GLU A 431 -11.38 -30.81 16.08
CA GLU A 431 -11.38 -29.39 15.70
C GLU A 431 -10.14 -29.00 14.87
N GLY A 432 -8.98 -29.59 15.16
CA GLY A 432 -7.75 -29.34 14.39
C GLY A 432 -7.76 -29.92 12.97
N ILE A 433 -8.39 -31.09 12.76
CA ILE A 433 -8.40 -31.76 11.44
C ILE A 433 -9.39 -31.11 10.46
N LYS A 434 -10.44 -30.45 10.97
CA LYS A 434 -11.47 -29.78 10.16
C LYS A 434 -10.88 -28.75 9.17
N PRO A 435 -10.19 -27.68 9.60
CA PRO A 435 -9.66 -26.66 8.72
C PRO A 435 -8.37 -27.07 7.98
N VAL A 436 -7.62 -28.03 8.50
CA VAL A 436 -6.34 -28.46 7.90
C VAL A 436 -6.55 -29.52 6.82
N PHE A 437 -7.54 -30.39 6.98
CA PHE A 437 -7.73 -31.55 6.09
C PHE A 437 -9.14 -31.62 5.50
N LEU A 438 -10.19 -31.62 6.32
CA LEU A 438 -11.55 -31.90 5.82
C LEU A 438 -12.06 -30.81 4.87
N TYR A 439 -12.01 -29.53 5.28
CA TYR A 439 -12.49 -28.44 4.43
C TYR A 439 -11.67 -28.28 3.15
N PRO A 440 -10.32 -28.28 3.21
CA PRO A 440 -9.51 -28.18 1.99
C PRO A 440 -9.72 -29.37 1.05
N LEU A 441 -9.72 -30.61 1.54
CA LEU A 441 -9.85 -31.80 0.69
C LEU A 441 -11.23 -31.86 0.01
N LEU A 442 -12.30 -31.84 0.81
CA LEU A 442 -13.66 -31.95 0.30
C LEU A 442 -14.04 -30.71 -0.51
N GLY A 443 -13.67 -29.52 -0.02
CA GLY A 443 -13.90 -28.27 -0.74
C GLY A 443 -13.24 -28.28 -2.10
N THR A 444 -11.95 -28.67 -2.18
CA THR A 444 -11.20 -28.72 -3.46
C THR A 444 -11.80 -29.74 -4.43
N PHE A 445 -12.18 -30.92 -3.95
CA PHE A 445 -12.84 -31.92 -4.80
C PHE A 445 -14.18 -31.40 -5.32
N LEU A 446 -15.02 -30.86 -4.44
CA LEU A 446 -16.37 -30.39 -4.79
C LEU A 446 -16.33 -29.18 -5.72
N ILE A 447 -15.48 -28.19 -5.45
CA ILE A 447 -15.32 -27.06 -6.38
C ILE A 447 -14.78 -27.55 -7.74
N GLY A 448 -13.90 -28.56 -7.74
CA GLY A 448 -13.42 -29.18 -8.96
C GLY A 448 -14.56 -29.72 -9.81
N VAL A 449 -15.38 -30.59 -9.22
CA VAL A 449 -16.58 -31.15 -9.87
C VAL A 449 -17.53 -30.07 -10.36
N ILE A 450 -17.79 -29.03 -9.55
CA ILE A 450 -18.66 -27.92 -9.92
C ILE A 450 -18.10 -27.16 -11.14
N MET A 451 -16.79 -26.86 -11.14
CA MET A 451 -16.17 -26.14 -12.25
C MET A 451 -16.21 -26.90 -13.58
N LEU A 452 -16.18 -28.24 -13.55
CA LEU A 452 -16.36 -29.04 -14.76
C LEU A 452 -17.73 -28.82 -15.43
N PHE A 453 -18.78 -28.52 -14.65
CA PHE A 453 -20.12 -28.15 -15.17
C PHE A 453 -20.22 -26.67 -15.54
N ILE A 454 -19.58 -25.79 -14.77
CA ILE A 454 -19.67 -24.34 -14.95
C ILE A 454 -18.85 -23.86 -16.15
N ASN A 455 -17.68 -24.45 -16.40
CA ASN A 455 -16.76 -24.02 -17.45
C ASN A 455 -17.39 -23.97 -18.86
N PRO A 456 -18.15 -24.98 -19.34
CA PRO A 456 -18.84 -24.90 -20.62
C PRO A 456 -19.83 -23.72 -20.71
N ILE A 457 -20.57 -23.47 -19.62
CA ILE A 457 -21.58 -22.40 -19.55
C ILE A 457 -20.87 -21.04 -19.60
N MET A 458 -19.89 -20.82 -18.72
CA MET A 458 -19.16 -19.56 -18.67
C MET A 458 -18.33 -19.32 -19.93
N GLY A 459 -17.76 -20.37 -20.52
CA GLY A 459 -17.11 -20.31 -21.81
C GLY A 459 -18.04 -19.84 -22.92
N SER A 460 -19.26 -20.38 -22.99
CA SER A 460 -20.26 -19.92 -23.98
C SER A 460 -20.64 -18.45 -23.80
N ILE A 461 -20.77 -17.99 -22.55
CA ILE A 461 -21.04 -16.58 -22.23
C ILE A 461 -19.85 -15.71 -22.65
N ASN A 462 -18.61 -16.11 -22.35
CA ASN A 462 -17.41 -15.38 -22.76
C ASN A 462 -17.32 -15.29 -24.30
N THR A 463 -17.60 -16.38 -25.02
CA THR A 463 -17.64 -16.37 -26.48
C THR A 463 -18.73 -15.44 -27.00
N GLY A 464 -19.93 -15.44 -26.38
CA GLY A 464 -21.02 -14.54 -26.74
C GLY A 464 -20.68 -13.07 -26.52
N ILE A 465 -20.12 -12.72 -25.36
CA ILE A 465 -19.67 -11.35 -25.04
C ILE A 465 -18.56 -10.93 -26.01
N THR A 466 -17.56 -11.79 -26.23
CA THR A 466 -16.46 -11.50 -27.14
C THR A 466 -16.95 -11.32 -28.59
N GLY A 467 -17.87 -12.16 -29.04
CA GLY A 467 -18.53 -12.03 -30.33
C GLY A 467 -19.30 -10.72 -30.46
N ALA A 468 -20.07 -10.35 -29.43
CA ALA A 468 -20.80 -9.08 -29.39
C ALA A 468 -19.83 -7.89 -29.48
N LEU A 469 -18.77 -7.86 -28.66
CA LEU A 469 -17.73 -6.82 -28.66
C LEU A 469 -17.04 -6.71 -30.02
N ASN A 470 -16.68 -7.84 -30.63
CA ASN A 470 -16.05 -7.89 -31.95
C ASN A 470 -16.98 -7.45 -33.08
N SER A 471 -18.30 -7.66 -32.93
CA SER A 471 -19.31 -7.23 -33.90
C SER A 471 -19.70 -5.76 -33.79
N MET A 472 -19.22 -5.04 -32.77
CA MET A 472 -19.55 -3.63 -32.57
C MET A 472 -19.06 -2.77 -33.73
N GLY A 473 -19.96 -1.98 -34.31
CA GLY A 473 -19.60 -0.92 -35.26
C GLY A 473 -18.74 0.18 -34.61
N GLY A 474 -18.05 0.97 -35.43
CA GLY A 474 -17.11 2.00 -34.96
C GLY A 474 -17.73 2.98 -33.94
N THR A 475 -18.95 3.44 -34.15
CA THR A 475 -19.66 4.34 -33.22
C THR A 475 -19.87 3.70 -31.85
N SER A 476 -20.28 2.43 -31.79
CA SER A 476 -20.49 1.72 -30.53
C SER A 476 -19.18 1.51 -29.78
N LYS A 477 -18.08 1.21 -30.49
CA LYS A 477 -16.75 1.11 -29.86
C LYS A 477 -16.30 2.43 -29.25
N ILE A 478 -16.51 3.55 -29.96
CA ILE A 478 -16.23 4.89 -29.43
C ILE A 478 -17.05 5.16 -28.17
N LEU A 479 -18.35 4.84 -28.17
CA LEU A 479 -19.22 5.00 -27.00
C LEU A 479 -18.75 4.15 -25.82
N LEU A 480 -18.30 2.92 -26.07
CA LEU A 480 -17.70 2.07 -25.03
C LEU A 480 -16.43 2.72 -24.47
N GLY A 481 -15.58 3.31 -25.33
CA GLY A 481 -14.41 4.08 -24.93
C GLY A 481 -14.76 5.29 -24.05
N ILE A 482 -15.81 6.03 -24.38
CA ILE A 482 -16.33 7.16 -23.58
C ILE A 482 -16.66 6.68 -22.16
N VAL A 483 -17.45 5.60 -22.05
CA VAL A 483 -17.90 5.07 -20.76
C VAL A 483 -16.72 4.58 -19.93
N LEU A 484 -15.89 3.71 -20.50
CA LEU A 484 -14.77 3.10 -19.78
C LEU A 484 -13.68 4.11 -19.42
N GLY A 485 -13.34 5.01 -20.35
CA GLY A 485 -12.39 6.09 -20.09
C GLY A 485 -12.90 7.04 -19.01
N GLY A 486 -14.18 7.39 -19.02
CA GLY A 486 -14.80 8.21 -17.98
C GLY A 486 -14.80 7.54 -16.61
N MET A 487 -15.18 6.25 -16.54
CA MET A 487 -15.22 5.46 -15.30
C MET A 487 -13.89 5.43 -14.56
N MET A 488 -12.76 5.44 -15.29
CA MET A 488 -11.42 5.48 -14.70
C MET A 488 -11.16 6.72 -13.84
N SER A 489 -11.96 7.77 -13.99
CA SER A 489 -11.70 9.07 -13.34
C SER A 489 -12.80 9.48 -12.37
N VAL A 490 -13.82 8.63 -12.21
CA VAL A 490 -14.95 8.88 -11.30
C VAL A 490 -14.50 8.96 -9.85
N ASP A 491 -13.61 8.07 -9.43
CA ASP A 491 -13.19 7.93 -8.03
C ASP A 491 -11.70 7.61 -7.86
N MET A 492 -10.87 7.82 -8.91
CA MET A 492 -9.39 7.85 -8.84
C MET A 492 -8.76 6.67 -8.07
N GLY A 493 -9.16 5.44 -8.43
CA GLY A 493 -8.72 4.20 -7.78
C GLY A 493 -9.76 3.58 -6.84
N GLY A 494 -10.95 4.19 -6.76
CA GLY A 494 -12.11 3.65 -6.07
C GLY A 494 -12.86 2.55 -6.84
N PRO A 495 -14.07 2.16 -6.36
CA PRO A 495 -14.91 1.12 -6.96
C PRO A 495 -15.12 1.21 -8.47
N VAL A 496 -15.44 2.39 -8.99
CA VAL A 496 -15.85 2.60 -10.40
C VAL A 496 -14.63 2.51 -11.31
N ASN A 497 -13.51 3.12 -10.92
CA ASN A 497 -12.23 2.95 -11.60
C ASN A 497 -11.83 1.47 -11.62
N LYS A 498 -11.87 0.79 -10.47
CA LYS A 498 -11.54 -0.63 -10.40
C LYS A 498 -12.44 -1.50 -11.26
N ALA A 499 -13.73 -1.18 -11.37
CA ALA A 499 -14.64 -1.91 -12.24
C ALA A 499 -14.26 -1.77 -13.72
N ALA A 500 -13.91 -0.56 -14.18
CA ALA A 500 -13.42 -0.33 -15.54
C ALA A 500 -12.08 -1.04 -15.79
N TYR A 501 -11.14 -0.96 -14.85
CA TYR A 501 -9.87 -1.66 -14.92
C TYR A 501 -10.06 -3.20 -14.97
N LEU A 502 -10.96 -3.73 -14.15
CA LEU A 502 -11.31 -5.14 -14.12
C LEU A 502 -11.90 -5.60 -15.45
N PHE A 503 -12.80 -4.80 -16.03
CA PHE A 503 -13.38 -5.06 -17.34
C PHE A 503 -12.30 -5.03 -18.44
N GLY A 504 -11.38 -4.06 -18.42
CA GLY A 504 -10.26 -3.99 -19.36
C GLY A 504 -9.31 -5.20 -19.24
N THR A 505 -9.00 -5.61 -18.02
CA THR A 505 -8.14 -6.77 -17.76
C THR A 505 -8.81 -8.09 -18.17
N ALA A 506 -10.12 -8.24 -17.92
CA ALA A 506 -10.89 -9.39 -18.41
C ALA A 506 -10.91 -9.41 -19.95
N SER A 507 -11.07 -8.24 -20.57
CA SER A 507 -11.07 -8.06 -22.03
C SER A 507 -9.73 -8.45 -22.66
N LEU A 508 -8.60 -8.17 -22.00
CA LEU A 508 -7.27 -8.65 -22.43
C LEU A 508 -7.20 -10.17 -22.53
N ALA A 509 -7.75 -10.89 -21.54
CA ALA A 509 -7.75 -12.35 -21.53
C ALA A 509 -8.57 -12.93 -22.70
N SER A 510 -9.53 -12.18 -23.22
CA SER A 510 -10.34 -12.52 -24.39
C SER A 510 -9.83 -11.92 -25.71
N GLY A 511 -8.66 -11.26 -25.71
CA GLY A 511 -8.03 -10.70 -26.91
C GLY A 511 -8.55 -9.32 -27.35
N ASN A 512 -9.39 -8.66 -26.55
CA ASN A 512 -9.92 -7.32 -26.83
C ASN A 512 -8.96 -6.24 -26.29
N PHE A 513 -7.88 -6.01 -27.03
CA PHE A 513 -6.80 -5.09 -26.65
C PHE A 513 -7.15 -3.60 -26.77
N ASP A 514 -8.16 -3.26 -27.57
CA ASP A 514 -8.66 -1.89 -27.78
C ASP A 514 -9.35 -1.34 -26.52
N ILE A 515 -10.14 -2.17 -25.86
CA ILE A 515 -10.77 -1.88 -24.56
C ILE A 515 -9.71 -1.51 -23.53
N MET A 516 -8.63 -2.30 -23.45
CA MET A 516 -7.54 -2.05 -22.50
C MET A 516 -6.86 -0.71 -22.74
N ALA A 517 -6.59 -0.36 -24.01
CA ALA A 517 -6.00 0.94 -24.36
C ALA A 517 -6.89 2.10 -23.91
N ALA A 518 -8.20 2.03 -24.16
CA ALA A 518 -9.13 3.09 -23.75
C ALA A 518 -9.17 3.29 -22.23
N VAL A 519 -9.18 2.18 -21.46
CA VAL A 519 -9.13 2.21 -19.99
C VAL A 519 -7.82 2.83 -19.50
N MET A 520 -6.68 2.46 -20.08
CA MET A 520 -5.39 3.03 -19.66
C MET A 520 -5.28 4.51 -20.02
N ALA A 521 -5.73 4.92 -21.21
CA ALA A 521 -5.75 6.33 -21.60
C ALA A 521 -6.59 7.17 -20.64
N GLY A 522 -7.77 6.67 -20.27
CA GLY A 522 -8.66 7.33 -19.30
C GLY A 522 -8.00 7.56 -17.94
N GLY A 523 -7.32 6.55 -17.38
CA GLY A 523 -6.69 6.68 -16.06
C GLY A 523 -5.45 7.58 -16.01
N MET A 524 -4.80 7.87 -17.15
CA MET A 524 -3.69 8.84 -17.20
C MET A 524 -4.17 10.30 -17.12
N VAL A 525 -5.40 10.57 -17.55
CA VAL A 525 -5.89 11.94 -17.76
C VAL A 525 -6.05 12.77 -16.48
N PRO A 526 -6.59 12.29 -15.35
CA PRO A 526 -6.87 13.14 -14.18
C PRO A 526 -5.67 13.93 -13.65
N PRO A 527 -4.53 13.30 -13.32
CA PRO A 527 -3.33 14.03 -12.90
C PRO A 527 -2.80 14.96 -14.01
N LEU A 528 -2.79 14.55 -15.28
CA LEU A 528 -2.34 15.41 -16.38
C LEU A 528 -3.22 16.66 -16.55
N ALA A 529 -4.54 16.50 -16.45
CA ALA A 529 -5.49 17.61 -16.53
C ALA A 529 -5.25 18.63 -15.41
N ILE A 530 -4.99 18.15 -14.18
CA ILE A 530 -4.67 19.02 -13.05
C ILE A 530 -3.31 19.72 -13.25
N ALA A 531 -2.30 18.98 -13.71
CA ALA A 531 -0.96 19.54 -13.95
C ALA A 531 -0.98 20.66 -14.99
N ILE A 532 -1.69 20.44 -16.11
CA ILE A 532 -1.89 21.45 -17.15
C ILE A 532 -2.72 22.63 -16.60
N CYS A 533 -3.81 22.35 -15.89
CA CYS A 533 -4.68 23.40 -15.37
C CYS A 533 -3.97 24.33 -14.38
N THR A 534 -3.17 23.77 -13.46
CA THR A 534 -2.40 24.53 -12.47
C THR A 534 -1.27 25.35 -13.10
N THR A 535 -0.70 24.86 -14.21
CA THR A 535 0.38 25.53 -14.94
C THR A 535 -0.15 26.68 -15.81
N VAL A 536 -1.31 26.53 -16.43
CA VAL A 536 -1.92 27.52 -17.34
C VAL A 536 -2.78 28.54 -16.58
N PHE A 537 -3.69 28.08 -15.71
CA PHE A 537 -4.62 28.94 -14.97
C PHE A 537 -4.09 29.32 -13.58
N ARG A 538 -2.84 29.81 -13.52
CA ARG A 538 -2.08 30.02 -12.27
C ARG A 538 -2.80 30.86 -11.22
N ASN A 539 -3.63 31.82 -11.63
CA ASN A 539 -4.39 32.70 -10.74
C ASN A 539 -5.58 32.00 -10.03
N LYS A 540 -5.89 30.76 -10.39
CA LYS A 540 -6.97 29.95 -9.80
C LYS A 540 -6.48 28.91 -8.79
N PHE A 541 -5.18 28.88 -8.51
CA PHE A 541 -4.53 27.92 -7.63
C PHE A 541 -3.56 28.61 -6.68
N THR A 542 -3.43 28.08 -5.46
CA THR A 542 -2.44 28.57 -4.49
C THR A 542 -1.02 28.22 -4.94
N GLU A 543 0.00 28.78 -4.30
CA GLU A 543 1.39 28.38 -4.57
C GLU A 543 1.65 26.90 -4.26
N LYS A 544 1.09 26.41 -3.15
CA LYS A 544 1.14 24.99 -2.79
C LYS A 544 0.48 24.10 -3.84
N ASP A 545 -0.70 24.48 -4.34
CA ASP A 545 -1.40 23.74 -5.39
C ASP A 545 -0.59 23.69 -6.69
N ARG A 546 0.10 24.78 -7.04
CA ARG A 546 0.95 24.83 -8.24
C ARG A 546 2.18 23.93 -8.12
N GLN A 547 2.82 23.91 -6.95
CA GLN A 547 3.94 23.00 -6.68
C GLN A 547 3.50 21.53 -6.72
N ALA A 548 2.36 21.20 -6.09
CA ALA A 548 1.78 19.86 -6.16
C ALA A 548 1.34 19.49 -7.58
N GLY A 549 0.83 20.46 -8.35
CA GLY A 549 0.41 20.27 -9.74
C GLY A 549 1.56 19.88 -10.69
N LEU A 550 2.79 20.34 -10.42
CA LEU A 550 3.95 19.94 -11.23
C LEU A 550 4.26 18.44 -11.10
N VAL A 551 4.12 17.88 -9.89
CA VAL A 551 4.32 16.44 -9.63
C VAL A 551 3.31 15.61 -10.42
N ASN A 552 2.12 16.15 -10.67
CA ASN A 552 1.07 15.45 -11.40
C ASN A 552 1.37 15.20 -12.88
N TYR A 553 2.34 15.90 -13.50
CA TYR A 553 2.84 15.49 -14.82
C TYR A 553 3.46 14.09 -14.77
N ILE A 554 4.31 13.84 -13.77
CA ILE A 554 4.98 12.56 -13.59
C ILE A 554 3.97 11.49 -13.20
N MET A 555 3.06 11.81 -12.27
CA MET A 555 2.02 10.86 -11.84
C MET A 555 1.15 10.43 -13.02
N GLY A 556 0.69 11.36 -13.84
CA GLY A 556 -0.14 11.04 -15.01
C GLY A 556 0.58 10.29 -16.11
N LEU A 557 1.83 10.68 -16.41
CA LEU A 557 2.68 9.93 -17.34
C LEU A 557 3.01 8.53 -16.83
N SER A 558 2.91 8.28 -15.52
CA SER A 558 3.15 6.99 -14.89
C SER A 558 1.87 6.20 -14.62
N PHE A 559 0.70 6.67 -15.09
CA PHE A 559 -0.61 6.05 -14.81
C PHE A 559 -0.93 5.97 -13.31
N ILE A 560 -0.54 6.97 -12.54
CA ILE A 560 -0.82 7.11 -11.11
C ILE A 560 -1.89 8.19 -10.94
N SER A 561 -3.14 7.76 -10.81
CA SER A 561 -4.30 8.67 -10.69
C SER A 561 -4.37 9.39 -9.33
N GLU A 562 -3.63 8.89 -8.34
CA GLU A 562 -3.64 9.33 -6.95
C GLU A 562 -3.17 10.78 -6.77
N GLY A 563 -2.31 11.28 -7.66
CA GLY A 563 -1.90 12.68 -7.67
C GLY A 563 -3.08 13.66 -7.80
N ALA A 564 -4.21 13.20 -8.35
CA ALA A 564 -5.42 14.00 -8.50
C ALA A 564 -6.31 14.03 -7.24
N ILE A 565 -6.16 13.07 -6.32
CA ILE A 565 -7.02 12.91 -5.14
C ILE A 565 -7.01 14.16 -4.25
N PRO A 566 -5.87 14.77 -3.89
CA PRO A 566 -5.87 15.96 -3.03
C PRO A 566 -6.67 17.13 -3.62
N PHE A 567 -6.62 17.30 -4.94
CA PHE A 567 -7.36 18.35 -5.65
C PHE A 567 -8.86 18.04 -5.71
N ALA A 568 -9.22 16.78 -5.94
CA ALA A 568 -10.60 16.33 -5.93
C ALA A 568 -11.21 16.41 -4.52
N ALA A 569 -10.45 16.11 -3.48
CA ALA A 569 -10.90 16.26 -2.10
C ALA A 569 -11.15 17.74 -1.74
N ALA A 570 -10.32 18.65 -2.24
CA ALA A 570 -10.47 20.09 -2.00
C ALA A 570 -11.62 20.74 -2.78
N ASP A 571 -11.89 20.31 -4.03
CA ASP A 571 -12.90 20.92 -4.91
C ASP A 571 -13.61 19.86 -5.79
N PRO A 572 -14.37 18.92 -5.18
CA PRO A 572 -14.87 17.72 -5.86
C PRO A 572 -15.84 18.05 -6.99
N ILE A 573 -16.68 19.07 -6.80
CA ILE A 573 -17.73 19.47 -7.76
C ILE A 573 -17.11 19.94 -9.09
N ARG A 574 -15.90 20.49 -9.07
CA ARG A 574 -15.24 21.01 -10.27
C ARG A 574 -14.22 20.04 -10.83
N VAL A 575 -13.42 19.42 -9.96
CA VAL A 575 -12.32 18.55 -10.38
C VAL A 575 -12.87 17.26 -10.98
N LEU A 576 -13.82 16.58 -10.31
CA LEU A 576 -14.30 15.27 -10.77
C LEU A 576 -14.98 15.35 -12.15
N PRO A 577 -15.97 16.23 -12.40
CA PRO A 577 -16.60 16.27 -13.72
C PRO A 577 -15.62 16.63 -14.84
N SER A 578 -14.67 17.54 -14.57
CA SER A 578 -13.64 17.93 -15.56
C SER A 578 -12.74 16.75 -15.92
N CYS A 579 -12.26 16.01 -14.91
CA CYS A 579 -11.44 14.82 -15.12
C CYS A 579 -12.22 13.70 -15.83
N ILE A 580 -13.48 13.45 -15.43
CA ILE A 580 -14.34 12.43 -16.06
C ILE A 580 -14.54 12.74 -17.55
N ILE A 581 -14.88 13.99 -17.90
CA ILE A 581 -15.10 14.39 -19.30
C ILE A 581 -13.79 14.27 -20.10
N GLY A 582 -12.67 14.76 -19.57
CA GLY A 582 -11.38 14.62 -20.23
C GLY A 582 -10.98 13.15 -20.48
N SER A 583 -11.26 12.28 -19.50
CA SER A 583 -10.91 10.85 -19.58
C SER A 583 -11.84 10.10 -20.54
N ALA A 584 -13.11 10.47 -20.58
CA ALA A 584 -14.06 9.98 -21.56
C ALA A 584 -13.64 10.38 -22.99
N VAL A 585 -13.14 11.60 -23.20
CA VAL A 585 -12.59 12.04 -24.49
C VAL A 585 -11.36 11.22 -24.87
N ALA A 586 -10.42 10.98 -23.95
CA ALA A 586 -9.26 10.15 -24.23
C ALA A 586 -9.65 8.71 -24.60
N GLY A 587 -10.59 8.11 -23.87
CA GLY A 587 -11.11 6.78 -24.18
C GLY A 587 -11.83 6.72 -25.55
N ALA A 588 -12.63 7.74 -25.88
CA ALA A 588 -13.29 7.88 -27.18
C ALA A 588 -12.29 7.92 -28.34
N LEU A 589 -11.27 8.77 -28.20
CA LEU A 589 -10.23 8.95 -29.22
C LEU A 589 -9.36 7.71 -29.35
N SER A 590 -9.00 7.06 -28.24
CA SER A 590 -8.28 5.77 -28.27
C SER A 590 -9.04 4.73 -29.09
N MET A 591 -10.36 4.62 -28.90
CA MET A 591 -11.20 3.71 -29.68
C MET A 591 -11.34 4.14 -31.15
N ALA A 592 -11.51 5.44 -31.41
CA ALA A 592 -11.64 5.99 -32.76
C ALA A 592 -10.36 5.77 -33.59
N PHE A 593 -9.19 5.87 -32.95
CA PHE A 593 -7.90 5.65 -33.59
C PHE A 593 -7.50 4.17 -33.68
N GLY A 594 -8.32 3.25 -33.16
CA GLY A 594 -8.01 1.82 -33.15
C GLY A 594 -6.74 1.50 -32.34
N CYS A 595 -6.48 2.26 -31.28
CA CYS A 595 -5.37 1.99 -30.37
C CYS A 595 -5.66 0.72 -29.57
N ALA A 596 -4.66 -0.14 -29.44
CA ALA A 596 -4.73 -1.43 -28.78
C ALA A 596 -3.49 -1.62 -27.91
N LEU A 597 -3.71 -2.15 -26.71
CA LEU A 597 -2.67 -2.34 -25.71
C LEU A 597 -2.75 -3.77 -25.17
N ARG A 598 -1.61 -4.48 -25.20
CA ARG A 598 -1.51 -5.89 -24.79
C ARG A 598 -1.04 -6.07 -23.35
N ALA A 599 -0.92 -4.99 -22.59
CA ALA A 599 -0.49 -5.02 -21.20
C ALA A 599 -1.56 -4.37 -20.30
N PRO A 600 -1.82 -4.92 -19.11
CA PRO A 600 -2.74 -4.37 -18.13
C PRO A 600 -2.16 -3.15 -17.38
N HIS A 601 -1.36 -2.33 -18.04
CA HIS A 601 -0.67 -1.20 -17.42
C HIS A 601 -0.61 -0.02 -18.39
N GLY A 602 -0.77 1.20 -17.88
CA GLY A 602 -0.71 2.43 -18.65
C GLY A 602 0.66 3.11 -18.56
N GLY A 603 0.68 4.39 -18.88
CA GLY A 603 1.86 5.23 -18.72
C GLY A 603 2.75 5.28 -19.95
N ILE A 604 3.75 6.15 -19.90
CA ILE A 604 4.72 6.36 -20.96
C ILE A 604 5.53 5.09 -21.26
N PHE A 605 5.66 4.20 -20.26
CA PHE A 605 6.44 2.97 -20.31
C PHE A 605 5.89 1.93 -21.29
N VAL A 606 4.59 1.96 -21.59
CA VAL A 606 3.95 0.99 -22.49
C VAL A 606 3.69 1.54 -23.89
N ILE A 607 4.00 2.81 -24.16
CA ILE A 607 3.66 3.46 -25.44
C ILE A 607 4.29 2.74 -26.63
N ALA A 608 5.51 2.23 -26.47
CA ALA A 608 6.23 1.51 -27.52
C ALA A 608 5.52 0.22 -27.98
N ILE A 609 4.62 -0.32 -27.17
CA ILE A 609 3.90 -1.57 -27.45
C ILE A 609 2.40 -1.35 -27.75
N VAL A 610 1.96 -0.09 -27.79
CA VAL A 610 0.60 0.30 -28.17
C VAL A 610 0.51 0.43 -29.69
N THR A 611 -0.58 -0.06 -30.30
CA THR A 611 -0.83 0.23 -31.71
C THR A 611 -1.21 1.69 -31.89
N ASN A 612 -0.74 2.31 -32.98
CA ASN A 612 -0.96 3.75 -33.26
C ASN A 612 -0.45 4.63 -32.08
N PRO A 613 0.83 4.53 -31.69
CA PRO A 613 1.35 5.11 -30.45
C PRO A 613 1.28 6.65 -30.43
N LEU A 614 1.47 7.31 -31.57
CA LEU A 614 1.33 8.77 -31.69
C LEU A 614 -0.12 9.21 -31.51
N GLN A 615 -1.07 8.48 -32.10
CA GLN A 615 -2.50 8.74 -31.94
C GLN A 615 -2.95 8.47 -30.50
N TYR A 616 -2.41 7.45 -29.85
CA TYR A 616 -2.68 7.13 -28.45
C TYR A 616 -2.20 8.24 -27.50
N LEU A 617 -0.96 8.71 -27.69
CA LEU A 617 -0.44 9.88 -26.98
C LEU A 617 -1.29 11.13 -27.25
N GLY A 618 -1.69 11.33 -28.51
CA GLY A 618 -2.60 12.40 -28.90
C GLY A 618 -3.94 12.33 -28.16
N ALA A 619 -4.54 11.15 -28.06
CA ALA A 619 -5.80 10.94 -27.32
C ALA A 619 -5.67 11.33 -25.84
N ILE A 620 -4.59 10.92 -25.18
CA ILE A 620 -4.32 11.26 -23.77
C ILE A 620 -4.12 12.77 -23.60
N VAL A 621 -3.29 13.39 -24.45
CA VAL A 621 -3.00 14.83 -24.40
C VAL A 621 -4.25 15.65 -24.64
N ILE A 622 -5.05 15.30 -25.66
CA ILE A 622 -6.31 15.98 -25.96
C ILE A 622 -7.28 15.84 -24.78
N GLY A 623 -7.45 14.64 -24.23
CA GLY A 623 -8.30 14.43 -23.06
C GLY A 623 -7.86 15.24 -21.84
N ALA A 624 -6.54 15.28 -21.57
CA ALA A 624 -5.97 16.08 -20.49
C ALA A 624 -6.18 17.60 -20.70
N ILE A 625 -5.99 18.10 -21.92
CA ILE A 625 -6.25 19.51 -22.27
C ILE A 625 -7.74 19.83 -22.09
N VAL A 626 -8.65 18.98 -22.57
CA VAL A 626 -10.10 19.18 -22.41
C VAL A 626 -10.46 19.25 -20.92
N GLY A 627 -9.99 18.30 -20.10
CA GLY A 627 -10.20 18.32 -18.66
C GLY A 627 -9.63 19.58 -18.00
N ALA A 628 -8.42 20.00 -18.39
CA ALA A 628 -7.77 21.19 -17.86
C ALA A 628 -8.52 22.49 -18.22
N ILE A 629 -9.00 22.61 -19.47
CA ILE A 629 -9.77 23.79 -19.92
C ILE A 629 -11.10 23.87 -19.16
N ILE A 630 -11.83 22.75 -19.05
CA ILE A 630 -13.10 22.73 -18.31
C ILE A 630 -12.87 23.15 -16.86
N LEU A 631 -11.91 22.53 -16.17
CA LEU A 631 -11.56 22.85 -14.79
C LEU A 631 -11.14 24.32 -14.65
N GLY A 632 -10.28 24.78 -15.56
CA GLY A 632 -9.79 26.15 -15.63
C GLY A 632 -10.89 27.17 -15.81
N ILE A 633 -11.93 26.89 -16.60
CA ILE A 633 -13.08 27.77 -16.80
C ILE A 633 -13.95 27.83 -15.54
N ILE A 634 -14.31 26.67 -14.97
CA ILE A 634 -15.30 26.58 -13.88
C ILE A 634 -14.73 26.92 -12.50
N LYS A 635 -13.41 26.80 -12.28
CA LYS A 635 -12.76 27.15 -11.01
C LYS A 635 -12.71 28.66 -10.83
N LYS A 636 -12.88 29.16 -9.61
CA LYS A 636 -12.79 30.60 -9.31
C LYS A 636 -11.34 31.01 -9.02
N PRO A 637 -10.96 32.28 -9.29
CA PRO A 637 -9.66 32.81 -8.85
C PRO A 637 -9.51 32.73 -7.33
N VAL A 638 -8.29 32.51 -6.86
CA VAL A 638 -7.98 32.58 -5.43
C VAL A 638 -8.03 34.06 -5.00
N GLN A 639 -8.75 34.38 -3.93
CA GLN A 639 -8.68 35.71 -3.33
C GLN A 639 -7.26 35.90 -2.78
N LYS A 640 -6.60 36.99 -3.22
CA LYS A 640 -5.26 37.35 -2.77
C LYS A 640 -5.26 37.82 -1.33
#